data_AF-A0AA40BHQ1-F1
#
_entry.id   AF-A0AA40BHQ1-F1
#
_cell.length_a   1.000
_cell.length_b   1.000
_cell.length_c   1.000
_cell.angle_alpha   90.00
_cell.angle_beta   90.00
_cell.angle_gamma   90.00
#
_symmetry.space_group_name_H-M   'P 1'
#
loop_
_entity.id
_entity.type
_entity.pdbx_description
1 polymer ?
#
loop_
_entity_poly.entity_id
_entity_poly.type
_entity_poly.pdbx_seq_one_letter_code
_entity_poly.pdbx_strand_id
1 'polypeptide(L)'
;MRRHLSWLFLLLQFVLFSCAGPQVAQHVLDADSAGETKGERDTFHAEVAAAQTGGQTVREPGADLVDSALVELRKIYQPLHHHTRKSRSIFSTLGHLALKALPTFRLSAPPAEPAKSVLTGPLHHAAKLLEESARQNNSDALYLLAELNFYGNYSHPKNFKAAFDYYHKLSALNGNASALHMLGLMYSTGVGSSVERDQARALLYYTFAANQGHTRAEMTVAYRHHAGIGTPKNCATATKYYKRVADKAIDWYRSGPPGGMGWIAEAYWIADESGGVYGEGASVSSAGMNAIKAHPNSDAYASIEDIIEYLDLMSQKGDFKASFNLGRIYYEGQRGLPKNFDLARKYFFTVAQKFWKKGRPVENFKPGLDKTASKAAGFIGRMYTRGEGVDQSFERAKVWFDRGSEFGDAQAHYGLGLLLLHGYGVKKNIVKATNLFKAAADQDFAPAQVQYGSLYIDQGYADDLSAANHYFELAARYGNIEALYYLAEMNNFGVGREKSCSLALGFYKNVAEKAEPLVSSWAEANLALEEGDHELALLEYLGAAEQGYERAQNNVAYMLDPEKSRLIIPQWLYPRAPKSSVLQNPTLALIFWTRSARQGNIDALVKMGDYYLNGIGAYPDVDKAVQCYTAASEYHQSAQALYNLGWMHENGVGLNQDFHLAKRNYDLALETNEEAYLPVALSLLKLRVRSAWNTITNGRINSIQDEPTPKKDWSLSEWIANFLQEDMPGYYEGDDYEDSIYDDTMPGGDPGLAGDIDEGIVESLVIVVLACALVGLLLYRQQRQQAARRAEDERQQQGVLGNQQHQQQQQQIQQQQQAERGFFPQLGDPDFGQWAAGGVGH
;
A
#
# COMPACT_ATOMS: atom_id res chain seq x y z
N MET A 1 28.22 48.62 6.75
CA MET A 1 27.45 47.71 7.62
C MET A 1 26.02 48.19 7.94
N ARG A 2 25.76 49.47 8.28
CA ARG A 2 24.39 49.94 8.60
C ARG A 2 23.37 49.89 7.44
N ARG A 3 23.79 49.95 6.17
CA ARG A 3 22.89 49.88 4.98
C ARG A 3 22.46 48.46 4.58
N HIS A 4 23.22 47.42 4.94
CA HIS A 4 22.84 46.03 4.65
C HIS A 4 21.91 45.45 5.73
N LEU A 5 22.04 45.90 6.98
CA LEU A 5 21.10 45.59 8.06
C LEU A 5 19.71 46.18 7.84
N SER A 6 19.60 47.34 7.19
CA SER A 6 18.31 47.96 6.87
C SER A 6 17.56 47.21 5.75
N TRP A 7 18.28 46.63 4.79
CA TRP A 7 17.70 45.75 3.77
C TRP A 7 17.22 44.42 4.36
N LEU A 8 17.96 43.86 5.32
CA LEU A 8 17.57 42.64 6.04
C LEU A 8 16.34 42.87 6.93
N PHE A 9 16.22 44.06 7.55
CA PHE A 9 15.05 44.46 8.33
C PHE A 9 13.82 44.74 7.45
N LEU A 10 14.00 45.33 6.27
CA LEU A 10 12.93 45.53 5.28
C LEU A 10 12.43 44.21 4.69
N LEU A 11 13.33 43.24 4.44
CA LEU A 11 12.97 41.88 4.04
C LEU A 11 12.20 41.14 5.14
N LEU A 12 12.61 41.29 6.41
CA LEU A 12 11.88 40.72 7.56
C LEU A 12 10.51 41.37 7.77
N GLN A 13 10.37 42.67 7.52
CA GLN A 13 9.07 43.35 7.55
C GLN A 13 8.17 42.94 6.38
N PHE A 14 8.71 42.65 5.20
CA PHE A 14 7.94 42.17 4.04
C PHE A 14 7.40 40.74 4.24
N VAL A 15 8.17 39.89 4.92
CA VAL A 15 7.74 38.54 5.32
C VAL A 15 6.64 38.60 6.39
N LEU A 16 6.73 39.54 7.34
CA LEU A 16 5.69 39.72 8.37
C LEU A 16 4.40 40.37 7.82
N PHE A 17 4.49 41.25 6.81
CA PHE A 17 3.30 41.87 6.20
C PHE A 17 2.56 40.97 5.20
N SER A 18 3.23 39.97 4.60
CA SER A 18 2.56 38.97 3.75
C SER A 18 1.80 37.90 4.54
N CYS A 19 1.87 37.93 5.88
CA CYS A 19 1.07 37.07 6.77
C CYS A 19 -0.29 37.68 7.14
N ALA A 20 -0.63 38.88 6.65
CA ALA A 20 -1.98 39.44 6.75
C ALA A 20 -2.67 39.33 5.39
N GLY A 21 -3.26 38.17 5.09
CA GLY A 21 -4.17 38.03 3.96
C GLY A 21 -5.41 38.92 4.17
N PRO A 22 -5.91 39.61 3.12
CA PRO A 22 -7.09 40.44 3.23
C PRO A 22 -8.32 39.58 3.57
N GLN A 23 -9.10 40.03 4.57
CA GLN A 23 -10.50 39.66 4.70
C GLN A 23 -11.25 40.19 3.47
N VAL A 24 -11.21 39.43 2.38
CA VAL A 24 -12.13 39.62 1.26
C VAL A 24 -13.42 38.92 1.68
N ALA A 25 -14.43 39.72 2.00
CA ALA A 25 -15.81 39.28 2.10
C ALA A 25 -16.18 38.53 0.83
N GLN A 26 -16.26 37.20 0.90
CA GLN A 26 -16.89 36.41 -0.14
C GLN A 26 -18.39 36.56 0.03
N HIS A 27 -18.99 37.19 -0.99
CA HIS A 27 -20.41 37.18 -1.22
C HIS A 27 -20.95 35.76 -1.12
N VAL A 28 -21.81 35.58 -0.13
CA VAL A 28 -22.79 34.52 -0.05
C VAL A 28 -23.57 34.51 -1.37
N LEU A 29 -23.40 33.45 -2.15
CA LEU A 29 -24.46 32.96 -3.02
C LEU A 29 -25.12 31.84 -2.24
N ASP A 30 -26.29 32.17 -1.71
CA ASP A 30 -27.24 31.24 -1.12
C ASP A 30 -27.47 30.08 -2.10
N ALA A 31 -26.87 28.93 -1.78
CA ALA A 31 -27.19 27.65 -2.39
C ALA A 31 -27.96 26.83 -1.36
N ASP A 32 -29.12 27.35 -0.97
CA ASP A 32 -30.23 26.56 -0.43
C ASP A 32 -30.69 25.57 -1.52
N SER A 33 -29.96 24.47 -1.73
CA SER A 33 -30.44 23.27 -2.45
C SER A 33 -29.45 22.10 -2.48
N ALA A 34 -28.45 22.05 -1.59
CA ALA A 34 -27.73 20.79 -1.36
C ALA A 34 -28.65 19.87 -0.56
N GLY A 35 -29.33 18.95 -1.26
CA GLY A 35 -30.19 17.94 -0.67
C GLY A 35 -29.46 17.25 0.49
N GLU A 36 -30.13 17.21 1.64
CA GLU A 36 -29.71 16.51 2.84
C GLU A 36 -29.39 15.05 2.50
N THR A 37 -28.15 14.75 2.15
CA THR A 37 -27.61 13.41 2.35
C THR A 37 -27.47 13.26 3.86
N LYS A 38 -28.53 12.73 4.49
CA LYS A 38 -28.49 12.16 5.83
C LYS A 38 -27.44 11.04 5.83
N GLY A 39 -26.19 11.43 6.08
CA GLY A 39 -25.03 10.55 6.11
C GLY A 39 -24.58 10.34 7.54
N GLU A 40 -24.69 9.09 7.99
CA GLU A 40 -23.62 8.37 8.70
C GLU A 40 -23.11 8.89 10.06
N ARG A 41 -23.97 9.56 10.83
CA ARG A 41 -23.98 9.44 12.32
C ARG A 41 -25.33 9.03 12.89
N ASP A 42 -26.26 8.68 12.01
CA ASP A 42 -27.48 7.98 12.42
C ASP A 42 -27.18 6.53 12.85
N THR A 43 -25.95 6.03 12.80
CA THR A 43 -25.55 4.75 13.44
C THR A 43 -25.52 4.86 14.97
N PHE A 44 -25.12 6.03 15.49
CA PHE A 44 -25.20 6.38 16.93
C PHE A 44 -26.65 6.46 17.40
N HIS A 45 -27.57 6.84 16.50
CA HIS A 45 -29.00 6.84 16.73
C HIS A 45 -29.68 5.52 16.33
N ALA A 46 -29.11 4.72 15.43
CA ALA A 46 -29.71 3.49 14.93
C ALA A 46 -29.49 2.32 15.87
N GLU A 47 -28.44 2.25 16.69
CA GLU A 47 -28.40 1.23 17.76
C GLU A 47 -29.33 1.59 18.93
N VAL A 48 -29.46 2.89 19.25
CA VAL A 48 -30.42 3.39 20.26
C VAL A 48 -31.87 3.30 19.75
N ALA A 49 -32.10 3.46 18.44
CA ALA A 49 -33.44 3.39 17.81
C ALA A 49 -33.79 1.99 17.25
N ALA A 50 -32.84 1.12 16.91
CA ALA A 50 -33.12 -0.26 16.50
C ALA A 50 -33.56 -1.14 17.67
N ALA A 51 -33.25 -0.74 18.91
CA ALA A 51 -33.92 -1.27 20.10
C ALA A 51 -35.41 -0.86 20.21
N GLN A 52 -35.92 -0.01 19.31
CA GLN A 52 -37.25 0.60 19.38
C GLN A 52 -38.15 0.31 18.17
N THR A 53 -38.04 -0.87 17.57
CA THR A 53 -39.07 -1.34 16.63
C THR A 53 -40.06 -2.28 17.31
N GLY A 54 -41.24 -1.75 17.67
CA GLY A 54 -42.47 -2.55 17.76
C GLY A 54 -43.16 -2.70 19.12
N GLY A 55 -42.85 -1.92 20.15
CA GLY A 55 -43.59 -1.94 21.42
C GLY A 55 -43.55 -0.58 22.11
N GLN A 56 -44.61 -0.22 22.85
CA GLN A 56 -44.59 0.95 23.74
C GLN A 56 -43.40 0.84 24.69
N THR A 57 -42.33 1.57 24.41
CA THR A 57 -41.13 1.59 25.25
C THR A 57 -41.48 2.34 26.53
N VAL A 58 -41.45 1.63 27.66
CA VAL A 58 -41.56 2.27 28.97
C VAL A 58 -40.35 3.17 29.12
N ARG A 59 -40.59 4.49 29.18
CA ARG A 59 -39.52 5.47 29.27
C ARG A 59 -38.75 5.25 30.57
N GLU A 60 -37.46 4.95 30.46
CA GLU A 60 -36.62 4.68 31.63
C GLU A 60 -36.49 5.91 32.54
N PRO A 61 -36.30 5.72 33.85
CA PRO A 61 -36.02 6.83 34.76
C PRO A 61 -34.79 7.60 34.28
N GLY A 62 -34.86 8.94 34.30
CA GLY A 62 -33.75 9.80 33.86
C GLY A 62 -33.64 10.03 32.35
N ALA A 63 -34.57 9.53 31.53
CA ALA A 63 -34.55 9.75 30.09
C ALA A 63 -34.63 11.24 29.69
N ASP A 64 -35.39 12.07 30.44
CA ASP A 64 -35.46 13.52 30.18
C ASP A 64 -34.09 14.23 30.30
N LEU A 65 -33.22 13.72 31.19
CA LEU A 65 -31.86 14.23 31.35
C LEU A 65 -30.97 13.81 30.19
N VAL A 66 -31.17 12.59 29.66
CA VAL A 66 -30.45 12.11 28.46
C VAL A 66 -30.84 12.95 27.25
N ASP A 67 -32.13 13.20 27.04
CA ASP A 67 -32.60 14.06 25.94
C ASP A 67 -32.01 15.47 26.05
N SER A 68 -31.97 16.03 27.26
CA SER A 68 -31.35 17.34 27.52
C SER A 68 -29.85 17.33 27.23
N ALA A 69 -29.14 16.26 27.61
CA ALA A 69 -27.72 16.09 27.33
C ALA A 69 -27.45 15.95 25.82
N LEU A 70 -28.28 15.18 25.10
CA LEU A 70 -28.18 15.03 23.65
C LEU A 70 -28.38 16.37 22.92
N VAL A 71 -29.31 17.21 23.40
CA VAL A 71 -29.48 18.56 22.86
C VAL A 71 -28.22 19.42 23.06
N GLU A 72 -27.56 19.34 24.21
CA GLU A 72 -26.29 20.04 24.44
C GLU A 72 -25.16 19.50 23.57
N LEU A 73 -25.05 18.17 23.41
CA LEU A 73 -24.06 17.55 22.53
C LEU A 73 -24.28 17.93 21.07
N ARG A 74 -25.54 18.05 20.63
CA ARG A 74 -25.89 18.55 19.29
C ARG A 74 -25.43 19.99 19.05
N LYS A 75 -25.32 20.83 20.07
CA LYS A 75 -24.79 22.20 19.91
C LYS A 75 -23.28 22.22 19.69
N ILE A 76 -22.57 21.22 20.22
CA ILE A 76 -21.12 21.05 20.05
C ILE A 76 -20.81 20.46 18.68
N TYR A 77 -21.79 19.79 18.07
CA TYR A 77 -21.69 19.17 16.77
C TYR A 77 -21.13 20.16 15.74
N GLN A 78 -19.87 19.95 15.38
CA GLN A 78 -19.38 20.37 14.09
C GLN A 78 -19.80 19.28 13.10
N PRO A 79 -20.56 19.58 12.04
CA PRO A 79 -20.65 18.64 10.94
C PRO A 79 -19.21 18.31 10.54
N LEU A 80 -18.89 17.01 10.46
CA LEU A 80 -17.67 16.54 9.83
C LEU A 80 -17.73 17.05 8.39
N HIS A 81 -17.20 18.23 8.17
CA HIS A 81 -16.93 18.69 6.83
C HIS A 81 -15.75 17.84 6.39
N HIS A 82 -15.97 16.95 5.42
CA HIS A 82 -14.88 16.48 4.59
C HIS A 82 -14.11 17.72 4.18
N HIS A 83 -12.92 17.90 4.77
CA HIS A 83 -12.01 18.92 4.29
C HIS A 83 -11.65 18.47 2.89
N THR A 84 -12.34 19.03 1.90
CA THR A 84 -11.83 19.04 0.54
C THR A 84 -10.44 19.64 0.66
N ARG A 85 -9.40 18.83 0.42
CA ARG A 85 -8.04 19.32 0.29
C ARG A 85 -8.12 20.43 -0.75
N LYS A 86 -8.09 21.69 -0.30
CA LYS A 86 -8.01 22.82 -1.22
C LYS A 86 -6.76 22.61 -2.06
N SER A 87 -6.88 22.81 -3.36
CA SER A 87 -5.77 22.66 -4.30
C SER A 87 -4.56 23.39 -3.74
N ARG A 88 -3.49 22.63 -3.50
CA ARG A 88 -2.24 23.20 -3.04
C ARG A 88 -1.62 23.92 -4.22
N SER A 89 -1.87 25.23 -4.33
CA SER A 89 -1.18 26.09 -5.30
C SER A 89 0.34 25.88 -5.20
N ILE A 90 1.07 26.00 -6.31
CA ILE A 90 2.54 25.87 -6.38
C ILE A 90 3.25 26.66 -5.27
N PHE A 91 2.71 27.82 -4.88
CA PHE A 91 3.24 28.63 -3.79
C PHE A 91 3.02 28.01 -2.40
N SER A 92 1.93 27.28 -2.20
CA SER A 92 1.66 26.54 -0.97
C SER A 92 2.48 25.26 -0.86
N THR A 93 2.77 24.57 -1.96
CA THR A 93 3.67 23.41 -1.98
C THR A 93 5.11 23.84 -1.78
N LEU A 94 5.57 24.92 -2.43
CA LEU A 94 6.86 25.55 -2.14
C LEU A 94 6.95 26.05 -0.69
N GLY A 95 5.89 26.69 -0.18
CA GLY A 95 5.81 27.12 1.21
C GLY A 95 5.89 25.96 2.20
N HIS A 96 5.23 24.84 1.89
CA HIS A 96 5.25 23.63 2.72
C HIS A 96 6.58 22.88 2.64
N LEU A 97 7.20 22.79 1.46
CA LEU A 97 8.55 22.25 1.27
C LEU A 97 9.58 23.12 1.98
N ALA A 98 9.45 24.44 1.92
CA ALA A 98 10.29 25.38 2.66
C ALA A 98 10.07 25.24 4.18
N LEU A 99 8.83 25.08 4.65
CA LEU A 99 8.50 24.81 6.06
C LEU A 99 9.01 23.45 6.56
N LYS A 100 9.07 22.43 5.69
CA LYS A 100 9.67 21.12 5.99
C LYS A 100 11.20 21.14 5.94
N ALA A 101 11.78 21.98 5.09
CA ALA A 101 13.23 22.14 4.95
C ALA A 101 13.82 23.06 6.03
N LEU A 102 13.02 23.94 6.64
CA LEU A 102 13.40 24.68 7.83
C LEU A 102 13.48 23.71 9.02
N PRO A 103 14.63 23.58 9.70
CA PRO A 103 14.67 22.88 10.98
C PRO A 103 13.77 23.67 11.92
N THR A 104 12.58 23.16 12.17
CA THR A 104 11.66 23.76 13.13
C THR A 104 12.30 23.59 14.50
N PHE A 105 13.02 24.63 14.95
CA PHE A 105 13.29 24.84 16.37
C PHE A 105 11.95 25.13 17.04
N ARG A 106 11.12 24.09 17.21
CA ARG A 106 10.12 24.09 18.25
C ARG A 106 10.92 24.07 19.54
N LEU A 107 11.11 25.25 20.13
CA LEU A 107 11.43 25.35 21.55
C LEU A 107 10.38 24.51 22.26
N SER A 108 10.78 23.32 22.69
CA SER A 108 9.97 22.46 23.51
C SER A 108 9.56 23.30 24.71
N ALA A 109 8.28 23.69 24.77
CA ALA A 109 7.72 24.14 26.02
C ALA A 109 8.02 23.03 27.05
N PRO A 110 8.48 23.38 28.27
CA PRO A 110 8.67 22.38 29.31
C PRO A 110 7.38 21.54 29.41
N PRO A 111 7.47 20.24 29.69
CA PRO A 111 6.29 19.40 29.81
C PRO A 111 5.36 20.07 30.81
N ALA A 112 4.27 20.65 30.31
CA ALA A 112 3.21 21.11 31.17
C ALA A 112 2.78 19.88 31.95
N GLU A 113 2.83 19.96 33.28
CA GLU A 113 2.13 19.00 34.14
C GLU A 113 0.74 18.76 33.53
N PRO A 114 0.21 17.52 33.53
CA PRO A 114 -1.07 17.24 32.91
C PRO A 114 -2.09 18.18 33.52
N ALA A 115 -2.42 19.24 32.79
CA ALA A 115 -3.44 20.17 33.19
C ALA A 115 -4.68 19.30 33.26
N LYS A 116 -5.18 19.06 34.49
CA LYS A 116 -6.49 18.44 34.68
C LYS A 116 -7.41 19.21 33.76
N SER A 117 -7.87 18.57 32.68
CA SER A 117 -8.71 19.22 31.69
C SER A 117 -9.98 19.61 32.43
N VAL A 118 -10.04 20.88 32.86
CA VAL A 118 -11.26 21.40 33.47
C VAL A 118 -12.22 21.49 32.31
N LEU A 119 -13.04 20.44 32.16
CA LEU A 119 -14.15 20.40 31.22
C LEU A 119 -14.98 21.67 31.49
N THR A 120 -14.98 22.60 30.53
CA THR A 120 -15.72 23.86 30.63
C THR A 120 -16.69 23.96 29.47
N GLY A 121 -17.88 24.49 29.71
CA GLY A 121 -18.88 24.70 28.66
C GLY A 121 -19.92 23.57 28.53
N PRO A 122 -20.60 23.47 27.37
CA PRO A 122 -21.76 22.60 27.17
C PRO A 122 -21.43 21.10 27.30
N LEU A 123 -20.20 20.68 26.99
CA LEU A 123 -19.76 19.29 27.15
C LEU A 123 -19.76 18.86 28.63
N HIS A 124 -19.28 19.72 29.52
CA HIS A 124 -19.27 19.44 30.95
C HIS A 124 -20.68 19.32 31.51
N HIS A 125 -21.57 20.22 31.06
CA HIS A 125 -22.98 20.19 31.44
C HIS A 125 -23.66 18.91 30.94
N ALA A 126 -23.45 18.52 29.68
CA ALA A 126 -23.96 17.28 29.11
C ALA A 126 -23.44 16.05 29.87
N ALA A 127 -22.14 15.97 30.15
CA ALA A 127 -21.54 14.88 30.92
C ALA A 127 -22.16 14.79 32.33
N LYS A 128 -22.39 15.92 33.00
CA LYS A 128 -23.03 15.96 34.32
C LYS A 128 -24.48 15.48 34.28
N LEU A 129 -25.26 15.90 33.28
CA LEU A 129 -26.64 15.43 33.09
C LEU A 129 -26.68 13.91 32.85
N LEU A 130 -25.74 13.39 32.06
CA LEU A 130 -25.60 11.95 31.84
C LEU A 130 -25.19 11.22 33.11
N GLU A 131 -24.27 11.76 33.93
CA GLU A 131 -23.90 11.18 35.22
C GLU A 131 -25.09 11.14 36.20
N GLU A 132 -25.90 12.19 36.24
CA GLU A 132 -27.12 12.24 37.05
C GLU A 132 -28.16 11.21 36.60
N SER A 133 -28.29 10.99 35.29
CA SER A 133 -29.15 9.95 34.73
C SER A 133 -28.59 8.53 34.97
N ALA A 134 -27.27 8.34 34.86
CA ALA A 134 -26.60 7.07 35.12
C ALA A 134 -26.70 6.63 36.60
N ARG A 135 -26.85 7.57 37.54
CA ARG A 135 -27.20 7.27 38.94
C ARG A 135 -28.60 6.70 39.10
N GLN A 136 -29.51 7.02 38.19
CA GLN A 136 -30.86 6.44 38.10
C GLN A 136 -30.87 5.10 37.36
N ASN A 137 -29.68 4.55 37.01
CA ASN A 137 -29.50 3.30 36.27
C ASN A 137 -30.12 3.31 34.86
N ASN A 138 -30.23 4.48 34.24
CA ASN A 138 -30.64 4.61 32.85
C ASN A 138 -29.63 3.94 31.91
N SER A 139 -30.09 3.08 31.00
CA SER A 139 -29.20 2.32 30.10
C SER A 139 -28.47 3.22 29.10
N ASP A 140 -29.20 4.18 28.54
CA ASP A 140 -28.71 5.04 27.47
C ASP A 140 -27.66 6.00 28.03
N ALA A 141 -27.91 6.54 29.23
CA ALA A 141 -26.93 7.37 29.92
C ALA A 141 -25.63 6.62 30.21
N LEU A 142 -25.72 5.36 30.68
CA LEU A 142 -24.55 4.53 30.95
C LEU A 142 -23.76 4.23 29.67
N TYR A 143 -24.44 3.92 28.59
CA TYR A 143 -23.81 3.66 27.29
C TYR A 143 -23.09 4.91 26.76
N LEU A 144 -23.77 6.06 26.72
CA LEU A 144 -23.20 7.32 26.25
C LEU A 144 -22.00 7.77 27.07
N LEU A 145 -22.05 7.64 28.40
CA LEU A 145 -20.89 7.92 29.25
C LEU A 145 -19.74 6.97 28.96
N ALA A 146 -20.02 5.69 28.73
CA ALA A 146 -19.00 4.72 28.40
C ALA A 146 -18.30 5.06 27.07
N GLU A 147 -19.05 5.42 26.03
CA GLU A 147 -18.50 5.83 24.73
C GLU A 147 -17.72 7.15 24.82
N LEU A 148 -18.23 8.15 25.53
CA LEU A 148 -17.51 9.42 25.78
C LEU A 148 -16.16 9.17 26.46
N ASN A 149 -16.12 8.26 27.44
CA ASN A 149 -14.87 7.91 28.13
C ASN A 149 -13.96 7.00 27.30
N PHE A 150 -14.50 6.18 26.40
CA PHE A 150 -13.71 5.25 25.58
C PHE A 150 -13.09 5.95 24.37
N TYR A 151 -13.91 6.58 23.52
CA TYR A 151 -13.47 7.22 22.28
C TYR A 151 -12.98 8.66 22.48
N GLY A 152 -13.43 9.34 23.55
CA GLY A 152 -13.08 10.74 23.77
C GLY A 152 -13.79 11.71 22.83
N ASN A 153 -14.98 11.33 22.36
CA ASN A 153 -15.80 12.15 21.46
C ASN A 153 -16.01 13.56 22.03
N TYR A 154 -16.06 14.56 21.14
CA TYR A 154 -16.18 15.98 21.50
C TYR A 154 -15.01 16.52 22.34
N SER A 155 -13.82 15.92 22.22
CA SER A 155 -12.63 16.24 23.02
C SER A 155 -12.80 15.92 24.52
N HIS A 156 -13.67 14.97 24.85
CA HIS A 156 -13.77 14.43 26.21
C HIS A 156 -12.50 13.64 26.56
N PRO A 157 -11.93 13.76 27.79
CA PRO A 157 -10.75 13.02 28.17
C PRO A 157 -11.03 11.51 28.18
N LYS A 158 -10.15 10.74 27.52
CA LYS A 158 -10.24 9.28 27.46
C LYS A 158 -9.92 8.68 28.82
N ASN A 159 -10.84 7.87 29.37
CA ASN A 159 -10.68 7.14 30.62
C ASN A 159 -11.24 5.72 30.48
N PHE A 160 -10.36 4.81 30.07
CA PHE A 160 -10.72 3.42 29.81
C PHE A 160 -11.26 2.68 31.05
N LYS A 161 -10.80 3.04 32.26
CA LYS A 161 -11.31 2.40 33.48
C LYS A 161 -12.76 2.78 33.76
N ALA A 162 -13.09 4.07 33.68
CA ALA A 162 -14.47 4.53 33.82
C ALA A 162 -15.37 3.95 32.73
N ALA A 163 -14.89 3.89 31.48
CA ALA A 163 -15.62 3.24 30.39
C ALA A 163 -15.93 1.77 30.68
N PHE A 164 -14.94 1.02 31.18
CA PHE A 164 -15.13 -0.39 31.58
C PHE A 164 -16.20 -0.53 32.65
N ASP A 165 -16.14 0.29 33.71
CA ASP A 165 -17.07 0.24 34.82
C ASP A 165 -18.52 0.52 34.35
N TYR A 166 -18.70 1.49 33.45
CA TYR A 166 -20.01 1.80 32.86
C TYR A 166 -20.52 0.68 31.94
N TYR A 167 -19.70 0.13 31.04
CA TYR A 167 -20.10 -1.01 30.21
C TYR A 167 -20.43 -2.24 31.05
N HIS A 168 -19.65 -2.52 32.08
CA HIS A 168 -19.89 -3.62 33.00
C HIS A 168 -21.20 -3.45 33.78
N LYS A 169 -21.45 -2.24 34.29
CA LYS A 169 -22.72 -1.90 34.96
C LYS A 169 -23.91 -2.06 34.01
N LEU A 170 -23.81 -1.56 32.79
CA LEU A 170 -24.86 -1.67 31.77
C LEU A 170 -25.15 -3.14 31.38
N SER A 171 -24.10 -3.93 31.19
CA SER A 171 -24.18 -5.38 30.97
C SER A 171 -24.91 -6.09 32.12
N ALA A 172 -24.61 -5.73 33.37
CA ALA A 172 -25.22 -6.36 34.54
C ALA A 172 -26.70 -6.00 34.72
N LEU A 173 -27.14 -4.82 34.23
CA LEU A 173 -28.53 -4.36 34.35
C LEU A 173 -29.42 -4.97 33.26
N ASN A 174 -29.08 -4.73 32.00
CA ASN A 174 -29.97 -5.01 30.86
C ASN A 174 -29.39 -6.08 29.92
N GLY A 175 -28.15 -6.51 30.11
CA GLY A 175 -27.47 -7.43 29.20
C GLY A 175 -27.29 -6.86 27.79
N ASN A 176 -27.20 -5.53 27.63
CA ASN A 176 -27.15 -4.85 26.34
C ASN A 176 -26.04 -5.40 25.42
N ALA A 177 -26.40 -5.71 24.16
CA ALA A 177 -25.50 -6.36 23.21
C ALA A 177 -24.27 -5.51 22.83
N SER A 178 -24.43 -4.21 22.62
CA SER A 178 -23.34 -3.29 22.28
C SER A 178 -22.37 -3.15 23.47
N ALA A 179 -22.89 -3.07 24.70
CA ALA A 179 -22.06 -3.08 25.90
C ALA A 179 -21.27 -4.39 26.06
N LEU A 180 -21.90 -5.53 25.82
CA LEU A 180 -21.23 -6.84 25.82
C LEU A 180 -20.14 -6.93 24.74
N HIS A 181 -20.39 -6.41 23.54
CA HIS A 181 -19.39 -6.32 22.49
C HIS A 181 -18.17 -5.50 22.92
N MET A 182 -18.39 -4.32 23.51
CA MET A 182 -17.32 -3.46 24.00
C MET A 182 -16.53 -4.09 25.15
N LEU A 183 -17.20 -4.78 26.09
CA LEU A 183 -16.51 -5.57 27.12
C LEU A 183 -15.64 -6.67 26.49
N GLY A 184 -16.15 -7.35 25.46
CA GLY A 184 -15.39 -8.32 24.67
C GLY A 184 -14.10 -7.73 24.08
N LEU A 185 -14.19 -6.52 23.52
CA LEU A 185 -13.05 -5.77 22.96
C LEU A 185 -12.02 -5.39 24.02
N MET A 186 -12.48 -4.93 25.18
CA MET A 186 -11.60 -4.54 26.28
C MET A 186 -10.86 -5.75 26.87
N TYR A 187 -11.55 -6.88 27.07
CA TYR A 187 -10.90 -8.12 27.52
C TYR A 187 -9.97 -8.73 26.47
N SER A 188 -10.26 -8.59 25.17
CA SER A 188 -9.43 -9.19 24.12
C SER A 188 -8.13 -8.42 23.87
N THR A 189 -8.16 -7.09 23.99
CA THR A 189 -7.03 -6.21 23.68
C THR A 189 -6.27 -5.76 24.93
N GLY A 190 -6.93 -5.65 26.09
CA GLY A 190 -6.36 -5.05 27.30
C GLY A 190 -6.11 -3.55 27.16
N VAL A 191 -6.90 -2.87 26.33
CA VAL A 191 -6.68 -1.45 25.97
C VAL A 191 -6.64 -0.54 27.21
N GLY A 192 -5.68 0.39 27.20
CA GLY A 192 -5.50 1.38 28.26
C GLY A 192 -5.04 0.81 29.61
N SER A 193 -4.57 -0.45 29.66
CA SER A 193 -4.25 -1.16 30.92
C SER A 193 -5.40 -1.14 31.95
N SER A 194 -6.63 -0.98 31.47
CA SER A 194 -7.84 -0.93 32.30
C SER A 194 -8.18 -2.31 32.86
N VAL A 195 -7.94 -3.35 32.06
CA VAL A 195 -8.25 -4.75 32.34
C VAL A 195 -7.15 -5.64 31.78
N GLU A 196 -6.84 -6.72 32.50
CA GLU A 196 -5.92 -7.75 32.00
C GLU A 196 -6.54 -8.52 30.83
N ARG A 197 -5.70 -8.85 29.85
CA ARG A 197 -6.15 -9.54 28.64
C ARG A 197 -6.58 -10.97 28.95
N ASP A 198 -7.82 -11.30 28.65
CA ASP A 198 -8.42 -12.63 28.84
C ASP A 198 -9.24 -13.01 27.59
N GLN A 199 -8.68 -13.92 26.77
CA GLN A 199 -9.31 -14.34 25.53
C GLN A 199 -10.56 -15.21 25.75
N ALA A 200 -10.66 -15.92 26.88
CA ALA A 200 -11.80 -16.78 27.18
C ALA A 200 -13.00 -15.94 27.60
N ARG A 201 -12.79 -14.95 28.48
CA ARG A 201 -13.83 -13.96 28.83
C ARG A 201 -14.24 -13.15 27.61
N ALA A 202 -13.29 -12.69 26.80
CA ALA A 202 -13.61 -11.94 25.58
C ALA A 202 -14.54 -12.73 24.66
N LEU A 203 -14.22 -14.00 24.40
CA LEU A 203 -15.08 -14.88 23.61
C LEU A 203 -16.47 -15.01 24.23
N LEU A 204 -16.57 -15.21 25.54
CA LEU A 204 -17.85 -15.35 26.24
C LEU A 204 -18.74 -14.12 25.98
N TYR A 205 -18.21 -12.91 26.22
CA TYR A 205 -18.95 -11.66 25.99
C TYR A 205 -19.35 -11.49 24.53
N TYR A 206 -18.44 -11.76 23.59
CA TYR A 206 -18.77 -11.72 22.16
C TYR A 206 -19.85 -12.72 21.77
N THR A 207 -19.85 -13.93 22.33
CA THR A 207 -20.89 -14.94 22.03
C THR A 207 -22.27 -14.53 22.56
N PHE A 208 -22.35 -13.91 23.73
CA PHE A 208 -23.61 -13.36 24.23
C PHE A 208 -24.12 -12.21 23.36
N ALA A 209 -23.25 -11.27 22.99
CA ALA A 209 -23.60 -10.18 22.08
C ALA A 209 -24.04 -10.71 20.69
N ALA A 210 -23.34 -11.71 20.14
CA ALA A 210 -23.68 -12.34 18.88
C ALA A 210 -25.02 -13.09 18.93
N ASN A 211 -25.32 -13.74 20.05
CA ASN A 211 -26.61 -14.42 20.25
C ASN A 211 -27.78 -13.42 20.32
N GLN A 212 -27.55 -12.19 20.74
CA GLN A 212 -28.52 -11.08 20.71
C GLN A 212 -28.64 -10.41 19.33
N GLY A 213 -27.82 -10.81 18.35
CA GLY A 213 -27.88 -10.30 16.98
C GLY A 213 -27.03 -9.06 16.70
N HIS A 214 -26.09 -8.70 17.59
CA HIS A 214 -25.15 -7.60 17.34
C HIS A 214 -24.18 -7.94 16.21
N THR A 215 -24.25 -7.21 15.10
CA THR A 215 -23.56 -7.51 13.82
C THR A 215 -22.05 -7.64 13.96
N ARG A 216 -21.40 -6.65 14.57
CA ARG A 216 -19.93 -6.65 14.76
C ARG A 216 -19.47 -7.80 15.66
N ALA A 217 -20.31 -8.20 16.62
CA ALA A 217 -20.01 -9.30 17.52
C ALA A 217 -20.18 -10.65 16.82
N GLU A 218 -21.22 -10.82 16.01
CA GLU A 218 -21.39 -12.00 15.15
C GLU A 218 -20.18 -12.19 14.24
N MET A 219 -19.71 -11.13 13.58
CA MET A 219 -18.50 -11.18 12.74
C MET A 219 -17.25 -11.55 13.54
N THR A 220 -17.07 -10.95 14.73
CA THR A 220 -15.94 -11.24 15.62
C THR A 220 -15.92 -12.70 16.09
N VAL A 221 -17.07 -13.24 16.49
CA VAL A 221 -17.20 -14.66 16.89
C VAL A 221 -16.91 -15.58 15.70
N ALA A 222 -17.40 -15.22 14.51
CA ALA A 222 -17.13 -15.97 13.29
C ALA A 222 -15.63 -16.04 12.99
N TYR A 223 -14.94 -14.89 13.02
CA TYR A 223 -13.50 -14.81 12.82
C TYR A 223 -12.72 -15.62 13.87
N ARG A 224 -13.11 -15.53 15.15
CA ARG A 224 -12.46 -16.28 16.24
C ARG A 224 -12.55 -17.79 16.04
N HIS A 225 -13.71 -18.32 15.64
CA HIS A 225 -13.86 -19.74 15.32
C HIS A 225 -13.17 -20.16 14.02
N HIS A 226 -13.04 -19.25 13.06
CA HIS A 226 -12.29 -19.50 11.82
C HIS A 226 -10.77 -19.57 12.08
N ALA A 227 -10.23 -18.57 12.76
CA ALA A 227 -8.80 -18.44 13.05
C ALA A 227 -8.34 -19.34 14.21
N GLY A 228 -9.25 -19.74 15.11
CA GLY A 228 -8.95 -20.50 16.32
C GLY A 228 -8.41 -19.65 17.47
N ILE A 229 -9.00 -18.47 17.70
CA ILE A 229 -8.56 -17.51 18.73
C ILE A 229 -9.41 -17.68 19.98
N GLY A 230 -8.81 -18.21 21.05
CA GLY A 230 -9.53 -18.54 22.29
C GLY A 230 -10.46 -19.74 22.18
N THR A 231 -10.50 -20.41 21.02
CA THR A 231 -11.27 -21.64 20.74
C THR A 231 -10.52 -22.54 19.76
N PRO A 232 -10.82 -23.84 19.70
CA PRO A 232 -10.45 -24.65 18.54
C PRO A 232 -11.12 -24.11 17.27
N LYS A 233 -10.49 -24.36 16.11
CA LYS A 233 -11.06 -24.01 14.81
C LYS A 233 -12.35 -24.81 14.58
N ASN A 234 -13.43 -24.13 14.20
CA ASN A 234 -14.70 -24.77 13.88
C ASN A 234 -15.36 -24.05 12.71
N CYS A 235 -15.35 -24.72 11.55
CA CYS A 235 -15.90 -24.15 10.32
C CYS A 235 -17.42 -23.97 10.42
N ALA A 236 -18.16 -24.92 10.98
CA ALA A 236 -19.63 -24.88 11.00
C ALA A 236 -20.16 -23.70 11.83
N THR A 237 -19.56 -23.44 12.99
CA THR A 237 -19.94 -22.28 13.83
C THR A 237 -19.54 -20.97 13.18
N ALA A 238 -18.36 -20.92 12.56
CA ALA A 238 -17.89 -19.73 11.85
C ALA A 238 -18.80 -19.41 10.65
N THR A 239 -19.14 -20.39 9.82
CA THR A 239 -20.06 -20.24 8.68
C THR A 239 -21.45 -19.80 9.15
N LYS A 240 -21.95 -20.33 10.28
CA LYS A 240 -23.24 -19.91 10.85
C LYS A 240 -23.29 -18.40 11.15
N TYR A 241 -22.27 -17.88 11.81
CA TYR A 241 -22.25 -16.45 12.18
C TYR A 241 -21.90 -15.55 10.99
N TYR A 242 -20.94 -15.93 10.15
CA TYR A 242 -20.65 -15.17 8.91
C TYR A 242 -21.86 -15.14 7.98
N LYS A 243 -22.63 -16.23 7.87
CA LYS A 243 -23.89 -16.22 7.12
C LYS A 243 -24.85 -15.17 7.65
N ARG A 244 -25.10 -15.10 8.97
CA ARG A 244 -26.01 -14.09 9.55
C ARG A 244 -25.58 -12.66 9.22
N VAL A 245 -24.28 -12.39 9.25
CA VAL A 245 -23.73 -11.07 8.90
C VAL A 245 -23.89 -10.82 7.39
N ALA A 246 -23.63 -11.83 6.56
CA ALA A 246 -23.80 -11.74 5.12
C ALA A 246 -25.27 -11.53 4.72
N ASP A 247 -26.22 -12.21 5.38
CA ASP A 247 -27.66 -12.01 5.19
C ASP A 247 -28.03 -10.53 5.46
N LYS A 248 -27.58 -9.98 6.60
CA LYS A 248 -27.77 -8.56 6.94
C LYS A 248 -27.08 -7.61 5.95
N ALA A 249 -25.89 -7.97 5.46
CA ALA A 249 -25.16 -7.19 4.47
C ALA A 249 -25.90 -7.14 3.12
N ILE A 250 -26.50 -8.26 2.70
CA ILE A 250 -27.29 -8.34 1.47
C ILE A 250 -28.63 -7.63 1.64
N ASP A 251 -29.28 -7.74 2.79
CA ASP A 251 -30.50 -6.97 3.09
C ASP A 251 -30.23 -5.46 3.07
N TRP A 252 -29.11 -5.03 3.66
CA TRP A 252 -28.64 -3.65 3.57
C TRP A 252 -28.35 -3.24 2.11
N TYR A 253 -27.64 -4.07 1.34
CA TYR A 253 -27.38 -3.82 -0.07
C TYR A 253 -28.68 -3.63 -0.88
N ARG A 254 -29.66 -4.52 -0.67
CA ARG A 254 -30.96 -4.52 -1.37
C ARG A 254 -31.92 -3.43 -0.89
N SER A 255 -31.73 -2.91 0.32
CA SER A 255 -32.51 -1.79 0.86
C SER A 255 -32.28 -0.48 0.10
N GLY A 256 -31.21 -0.41 -0.69
CA GLY A 256 -30.88 0.73 -1.51
C GLY A 256 -31.80 0.96 -2.71
N PRO A 257 -31.56 2.05 -3.46
CA PRO A 257 -32.27 2.32 -4.70
C PRO A 257 -32.01 1.21 -5.75
N PRO A 258 -32.81 1.14 -6.84
CA PRO A 258 -32.67 0.08 -7.85
C PRO A 258 -31.21 -0.13 -8.30
N GLY A 259 -30.74 -1.38 -8.22
CA GLY A 259 -29.35 -1.74 -8.45
C GLY A 259 -28.45 -1.73 -7.20
N GLY A 260 -29.04 -1.58 -6.00
CA GLY A 260 -28.38 -1.77 -4.70
C GLY A 260 -27.73 -0.51 -4.13
N MET A 261 -27.34 -0.57 -2.85
CA MET A 261 -26.55 0.48 -2.20
C MET A 261 -25.18 0.59 -2.88
N GLY A 262 -24.66 1.81 -3.00
CA GLY A 262 -23.29 2.05 -3.44
C GLY A 262 -22.55 2.83 -2.36
N TRP A 263 -21.36 2.39 -1.99
CA TRP A 263 -20.47 3.03 -1.01
C TRP A 263 -19.08 3.24 -1.60
N ILE A 264 -18.23 3.96 -0.87
CA ILE A 264 -16.80 4.08 -1.15
C ILE A 264 -16.12 3.05 -0.25
N ALA A 265 -15.19 2.26 -0.81
CA ALA A 265 -14.38 1.36 0.01
C ALA A 265 -13.29 2.18 0.70
N GLU A 266 -13.29 2.15 2.03
CA GLU A 266 -12.42 2.96 2.89
C GLU A 266 -11.28 2.12 3.48
N ALA A 267 -11.35 0.79 3.45
CA ALA A 267 -10.31 -0.06 4.00
C ALA A 267 -9.01 0.00 3.18
N TYR A 268 -7.88 0.34 3.81
CA TYR A 268 -6.55 0.30 3.18
C TYR A 268 -5.44 0.06 4.20
N TRP A 269 -4.23 -0.27 3.72
CA TRP A 269 -3.04 -0.33 4.55
C TRP A 269 -2.41 1.06 4.71
N ILE A 270 -2.40 1.59 5.93
CA ILE A 270 -1.77 2.89 6.24
C ILE A 270 -0.28 2.87 5.91
N ALA A 271 0.36 1.71 6.06
CA ALA A 271 1.77 1.53 5.74
C ALA A 271 2.08 1.87 4.27
N ASP A 272 1.15 1.66 3.34
CA ASP A 272 1.35 1.94 1.92
C ASP A 272 1.50 3.44 1.61
N GLU A 273 0.96 4.32 2.46
CA GLU A 273 1.24 5.77 2.34
C GLU A 273 2.72 6.11 2.52
N SER A 274 3.47 5.24 3.21
CA SER A 274 4.92 5.33 3.38
C SER A 274 5.69 4.40 2.44
N GLY A 275 5.04 3.82 1.43
CA GLY A 275 5.63 2.80 0.56
C GLY A 275 5.67 1.41 1.19
N GLY A 276 4.81 1.13 2.17
CA GLY A 276 4.69 -0.16 2.84
C GLY A 276 5.36 -0.21 4.21
N VAL A 277 5.38 -1.41 4.81
CA VAL A 277 5.79 -1.63 6.20
C VAL A 277 7.29 -1.37 6.45
N TYR A 278 8.11 -1.64 5.44
CA TYR A 278 9.57 -1.41 5.43
C TYR A 278 9.96 -0.14 4.67
N GLY A 279 8.99 0.55 4.06
CA GLY A 279 9.20 1.69 3.17
C GLY A 279 9.25 1.29 1.69
N GLU A 280 9.25 2.33 0.85
CA GLU A 280 9.27 2.23 -0.61
C GLU A 280 10.44 1.39 -1.11
N GLY A 281 10.15 0.44 -2.00
CA GLY A 281 11.13 -0.44 -2.61
C GLY A 281 11.62 -1.60 -1.76
N ALA A 282 11.38 -1.58 -0.45
CA ALA A 282 11.72 -2.68 0.45
C ALA A 282 10.52 -3.58 0.78
N SER A 283 9.34 -2.99 0.86
CA SER A 283 8.09 -3.69 1.19
C SER A 283 7.54 -4.39 -0.05
N VAL A 284 6.91 -5.55 0.12
CA VAL A 284 6.27 -6.26 -1.01
C VAL A 284 5.20 -5.39 -1.68
N SER A 285 4.52 -4.52 -0.92
CA SER A 285 3.50 -3.61 -1.49
C SER A 285 4.05 -2.54 -2.43
N SER A 286 5.37 -2.29 -2.43
CA SER A 286 6.01 -1.23 -3.22
C SER A 286 7.27 -1.67 -3.96
N ALA A 287 7.55 -2.97 -4.02
CA ALA A 287 8.77 -3.53 -4.62
C ALA A 287 8.46 -4.47 -5.80
N GLY A 288 9.44 -4.64 -6.69
CA GLY A 288 9.38 -5.59 -7.81
C GLY A 288 8.21 -5.33 -8.77
N MET A 289 7.29 -6.28 -8.90
CA MET A 289 6.10 -6.15 -9.74
C MET A 289 5.11 -5.09 -9.22
N ASN A 290 5.12 -4.83 -7.91
CA ASN A 290 4.25 -3.84 -7.27
C ASN A 290 4.90 -2.45 -7.18
N ALA A 291 6.15 -2.32 -7.65
CA ALA A 291 6.84 -1.04 -7.67
C ALA A 291 6.16 -0.06 -8.63
N ILE A 292 6.06 1.19 -8.20
CA ILE A 292 5.48 2.29 -8.98
C ILE A 292 6.49 2.70 -10.07
N LYS A 293 6.37 2.11 -11.27
CA LYS A 293 7.25 2.42 -12.41
C LYS A 293 6.79 3.69 -13.12
N ALA A 294 7.53 4.78 -12.93
CA ALA A 294 7.31 6.03 -13.67
C ALA A 294 7.94 5.97 -15.07
N HIS A 295 7.10 5.93 -16.08
CA HIS A 295 7.46 6.28 -17.46
C HIS A 295 7.17 7.77 -17.69
N PRO A 296 7.85 8.47 -18.62
CA PRO A 296 7.49 9.83 -19.06
C PRO A 296 6.01 10.09 -19.41
N ASN A 297 5.22 9.03 -19.67
CA ASN A 297 3.78 9.08 -19.97
C ASN A 297 2.93 8.39 -18.88
N SER A 298 3.51 8.05 -17.73
CA SER A 298 2.84 7.28 -16.67
C SER A 298 2.36 8.20 -15.56
N ASP A 299 1.08 8.07 -15.20
CA ASP A 299 0.42 8.72 -14.05
C ASP A 299 0.84 8.12 -12.69
N ALA A 300 1.94 7.36 -12.65
CA ALA A 300 2.42 6.57 -11.52
C ALA A 300 2.53 7.33 -10.18
N TYR A 301 2.82 8.63 -10.22
CA TYR A 301 2.90 9.50 -9.03
C TYR A 301 1.81 10.56 -8.96
N ALA A 302 0.81 10.52 -9.84
CA ALA A 302 -0.25 11.52 -9.85
C ALA A 302 -1.18 11.29 -8.65
N SER A 303 -1.33 12.30 -7.80
CA SER A 303 -2.41 12.28 -6.82
C SER A 303 -3.77 12.28 -7.54
N ILE A 304 -4.83 11.79 -6.88
CA ILE A 304 -6.16 11.79 -7.49
C ILE A 304 -6.58 13.20 -7.92
N GLU A 305 -6.13 14.23 -7.20
CA GLU A 305 -6.32 15.62 -7.56
C GLU A 305 -5.60 16.00 -8.86
N ASP A 306 -4.36 15.55 -9.06
CA ASP A 306 -3.60 15.81 -10.30
C ASP A 306 -4.28 15.13 -11.50
N ILE A 307 -4.79 13.91 -11.30
CA ILE A 307 -5.56 13.18 -12.32
C ILE A 307 -6.83 13.95 -12.67
N ILE A 308 -7.56 14.46 -11.68
CA ILE A 308 -8.78 15.26 -11.89
C ILE A 308 -8.46 16.55 -12.63
N GLU A 309 -7.39 17.25 -12.25
CA GLU A 309 -6.97 18.49 -12.91
C GLU A 309 -6.59 18.24 -14.37
N TYR A 310 -5.82 17.18 -14.63
CA TYR A 310 -5.46 16.76 -15.98
C TYR A 310 -6.71 16.42 -16.80
N LEU A 311 -7.62 15.60 -16.26
CA LEU A 311 -8.85 15.20 -16.94
C LEU A 311 -9.78 16.40 -17.20
N ASP A 312 -9.86 17.36 -16.27
CA ASP A 312 -10.65 18.57 -16.47
C ASP A 312 -10.04 19.45 -17.56
N LEU A 313 -8.71 19.63 -17.59
CA LEU A 313 -8.02 20.32 -18.67
C LEU A 313 -8.29 19.67 -20.04
N MET A 314 -8.23 18.34 -20.11
CA MET A 314 -8.49 17.60 -21.35
C MET A 314 -9.98 17.66 -21.75
N SER A 315 -10.87 17.64 -20.77
CA SER A 315 -12.31 17.86 -20.96
C SER A 315 -12.60 19.25 -21.55
N GLN A 316 -11.95 20.30 -21.03
CA GLN A 316 -12.05 21.67 -21.54
C GLN A 316 -11.53 21.80 -22.99
N LYS A 317 -10.46 21.08 -23.34
CA LYS A 317 -9.98 20.96 -24.74
C LYS A 317 -10.97 20.23 -25.66
N GLY A 318 -12.03 19.64 -25.11
CA GLY A 318 -13.10 19.00 -25.84
C GLY A 318 -12.98 17.49 -25.93
N ASP A 319 -12.05 16.85 -25.21
CA ASP A 319 -11.95 15.40 -25.14
C ASP A 319 -13.15 14.80 -24.39
N PHE A 320 -13.91 13.96 -25.09
CA PHE A 320 -15.10 13.31 -24.56
C PHE A 320 -14.76 12.09 -23.69
N LYS A 321 -13.60 11.45 -23.89
CA LYS A 321 -13.16 10.33 -23.03
C LYS A 321 -12.79 10.87 -21.65
N ALA A 322 -11.99 11.94 -21.60
CA ALA A 322 -11.69 12.63 -20.34
C ALA A 322 -12.96 13.12 -19.62
N SER A 323 -13.89 13.74 -20.37
CA SER A 323 -15.19 14.16 -19.81
C SER A 323 -15.96 12.99 -19.18
N PHE A 324 -16.03 11.85 -19.86
CA PHE A 324 -16.72 10.66 -19.37
C PHE A 324 -16.05 10.07 -18.13
N ASN A 325 -14.72 9.93 -18.16
CA ASN A 325 -13.95 9.41 -17.02
C ASN A 325 -14.09 10.31 -15.80
N LEU A 326 -14.08 11.63 -15.97
CA LEU A 326 -14.32 12.59 -14.90
C LEU A 326 -15.73 12.47 -14.32
N GLY A 327 -16.74 12.28 -15.18
CA GLY A 327 -18.10 11.98 -14.75
C GLY A 327 -18.19 10.69 -13.92
N ARG A 328 -17.49 9.63 -14.33
CA ARG A 328 -17.41 8.36 -13.62
C ARG A 328 -16.74 8.50 -12.25
N ILE A 329 -15.60 9.19 -12.19
CA ILE A 329 -14.85 9.44 -10.94
C ILE A 329 -15.74 10.16 -9.92
N TYR A 330 -16.44 11.23 -10.31
CA TYR A 330 -17.36 11.93 -9.41
C TYR A 330 -18.61 11.11 -9.04
N TYR A 331 -19.07 10.21 -9.92
CA TYR A 331 -20.25 9.38 -9.67
C TYR A 331 -19.96 8.24 -8.69
N GLU A 332 -18.85 7.52 -8.90
CA GLU A 332 -18.45 6.38 -8.08
C GLU A 332 -17.79 6.82 -6.77
N GLY A 333 -17.07 7.95 -6.78
CA GLY A 333 -16.26 8.40 -5.66
C GLY A 333 -15.04 7.50 -5.43
N GLN A 334 -14.06 8.01 -4.71
CA GLN A 334 -12.87 7.27 -4.28
C GLN A 334 -12.47 7.75 -2.88
N ARG A 335 -11.56 7.04 -2.22
CA ARG A 335 -11.02 7.47 -0.93
C ARG A 335 -10.45 8.90 -1.05
N GLY A 336 -10.91 9.81 -0.20
CA GLY A 336 -10.55 11.24 -0.25
C GLY A 336 -11.32 12.07 -1.29
N LEU A 337 -12.15 11.45 -2.14
CA LEU A 337 -13.02 12.11 -3.10
C LEU A 337 -14.49 11.67 -2.89
N PRO A 338 -15.31 12.46 -2.18
CA PRO A 338 -16.71 12.11 -1.98
C PRO A 338 -17.48 12.14 -3.31
N LYS A 339 -18.55 11.36 -3.39
CA LYS A 339 -19.45 11.32 -4.54
C LYS A 339 -20.06 12.70 -4.78
N ASN A 340 -19.99 13.17 -6.01
CA ASN A 340 -20.61 14.43 -6.44
C ASN A 340 -21.48 14.18 -7.68
N PHE A 341 -22.76 13.91 -7.41
CA PHE A 341 -23.71 13.57 -8.48
C PHE A 341 -24.01 14.76 -9.41
N ASP A 342 -23.91 16.01 -8.94
CA ASP A 342 -24.15 17.19 -9.77
C ASP A 342 -23.06 17.40 -10.83
N LEU A 343 -21.79 17.26 -10.43
CA LEU A 343 -20.66 17.30 -11.36
C LEU A 343 -20.68 16.10 -12.29
N ALA A 344 -20.93 14.89 -11.77
CA ALA A 344 -21.09 13.70 -12.59
C ALA A 344 -22.15 13.89 -13.69
N ARG A 345 -23.35 14.37 -13.30
CA ARG A 345 -24.43 14.73 -14.21
C ARG A 345 -23.94 15.68 -15.29
N LYS A 346 -23.30 16.80 -14.90
CA LYS A 346 -22.81 17.80 -15.84
C LYS A 346 -21.90 17.18 -16.91
N TYR A 347 -20.93 16.37 -16.51
CA TYR A 347 -20.00 15.75 -17.46
C TYR A 347 -20.67 14.69 -18.35
N PHE A 348 -21.52 13.82 -17.80
CA PHE A 348 -22.26 12.84 -18.61
C PHE A 348 -23.17 13.51 -19.64
N PHE A 349 -23.91 14.56 -19.25
CA PHE A 349 -24.72 15.32 -20.20
C PHE A 349 -23.89 16.05 -21.25
N THR A 350 -22.70 16.54 -20.89
CA THR A 350 -21.77 17.17 -21.84
C THR A 350 -21.34 16.18 -22.92
N VAL A 351 -21.05 14.93 -22.55
CA VAL A 351 -20.73 13.85 -23.50
C VAL A 351 -21.95 13.51 -24.35
N ALA A 352 -23.12 13.31 -23.73
CA ALA A 352 -24.33 12.95 -24.45
C ALA A 352 -24.77 14.03 -25.46
N GLN A 353 -24.64 15.32 -25.12
CA GLN A 353 -24.98 16.44 -26.02
C GLN A 353 -24.05 16.55 -27.24
N LYS A 354 -22.80 16.07 -27.14
CA LYS A 354 -21.87 16.03 -28.27
C LYS A 354 -22.36 15.05 -29.35
N PHE A 355 -23.03 13.96 -28.96
CA PHE A 355 -23.51 12.92 -29.87
C PHE A 355 -24.99 13.06 -30.25
N TRP A 356 -25.88 13.33 -29.30
CA TRP A 356 -27.31 13.53 -29.57
C TRP A 356 -27.69 15.00 -29.59
N LYS A 357 -28.06 15.51 -30.77
CA LYS A 357 -28.61 16.87 -30.95
C LYS A 357 -30.10 16.77 -31.27
N LYS A 358 -30.95 17.45 -30.49
CA LYS A 358 -32.43 17.38 -30.62
C LYS A 358 -32.98 15.94 -30.63
N GLY A 359 -32.33 15.02 -29.92
CA GLY A 359 -32.75 13.62 -29.81
C GLY A 359 -32.37 12.71 -30.97
N ARG A 360 -31.61 13.19 -31.96
CA ARG A 360 -31.06 12.37 -33.06
C ARG A 360 -29.54 12.26 -32.94
N PRO A 361 -28.94 11.09 -33.26
CA PRO A 361 -27.49 10.97 -33.34
C PRO A 361 -26.97 11.87 -34.47
N VAL A 362 -25.85 12.54 -34.22
CA VAL A 362 -25.15 13.33 -35.24
C VAL A 362 -24.48 12.36 -36.21
N GLU A 363 -24.58 12.62 -37.52
CA GLU A 363 -24.01 11.73 -38.54
C GLU A 363 -22.48 11.85 -38.66
N ASN A 364 -21.93 13.05 -38.49
CA ASN A 364 -20.49 13.32 -38.53
C ASN A 364 -19.92 13.49 -37.12
N PHE A 365 -19.36 12.42 -36.54
CA PHE A 365 -18.77 12.42 -35.20
C PHE A 365 -17.34 11.85 -35.17
N LYS A 366 -16.60 12.18 -34.10
CA LYS A 366 -15.26 11.63 -33.87
C LYS A 366 -15.36 10.11 -33.57
N PRO A 367 -14.43 9.27 -34.08
CA PRO A 367 -14.45 7.84 -33.83
C PRO A 367 -14.49 7.52 -32.32
N GLY A 368 -15.36 6.59 -31.91
CA GLY A 368 -15.54 6.18 -30.51
C GLY A 368 -16.40 7.12 -29.66
N LEU A 369 -16.89 8.24 -30.21
CA LEU A 369 -17.85 9.10 -29.51
C LEU A 369 -19.19 8.38 -29.29
N ASP A 370 -19.64 7.59 -30.25
CA ASP A 370 -20.81 6.72 -30.17
C ASP A 370 -20.75 5.77 -28.97
N LYS A 371 -19.65 5.02 -28.81
CA LYS A 371 -19.44 4.10 -27.68
C LYS A 371 -19.34 4.83 -26.34
N THR A 372 -18.73 6.00 -26.31
CA THR A 372 -18.59 6.77 -25.05
C THR A 372 -19.90 7.46 -24.68
N ALA A 373 -20.65 7.94 -25.66
CA ALA A 373 -21.95 8.54 -25.47
C ALA A 373 -22.99 7.49 -25.06
N SER A 374 -22.93 6.26 -25.59
CA SER A 374 -23.80 5.16 -25.16
C SER A 374 -23.55 4.79 -23.70
N LYS A 375 -22.29 4.67 -23.27
CA LYS A 375 -21.91 4.52 -21.85
C LYS A 375 -22.44 5.67 -20.99
N ALA A 376 -22.24 6.92 -21.43
CA ALA A 376 -22.76 8.09 -20.71
C ALA A 376 -24.29 8.06 -20.60
N ALA A 377 -25.01 7.62 -21.64
CA ALA A 377 -26.45 7.43 -21.60
C ALA A 377 -26.87 6.33 -20.60
N GLY A 378 -26.11 5.24 -20.50
CA GLY A 378 -26.29 4.21 -19.46
C GLY A 378 -26.14 4.75 -18.04
N PHE A 379 -25.16 5.63 -17.79
CA PHE A 379 -25.02 6.33 -16.50
C PHE A 379 -26.15 7.33 -16.25
N ILE A 380 -26.54 8.14 -17.23
CA ILE A 380 -27.67 9.07 -17.10
C ILE A 380 -28.96 8.30 -16.79
N GLY A 381 -29.22 7.19 -17.49
CA GLY A 381 -30.36 6.31 -17.23
C GLY A 381 -30.33 5.79 -15.79
N ARG A 382 -29.16 5.32 -15.32
CA ARG A 382 -28.95 4.87 -13.94
C ARG A 382 -29.24 5.98 -12.92
N MET A 383 -28.76 7.21 -13.14
CA MET A 383 -29.03 8.36 -12.28
C MET A 383 -30.55 8.62 -12.16
N TYR A 384 -31.29 8.60 -13.27
CA TYR A 384 -32.75 8.75 -13.26
C TYR A 384 -33.49 7.59 -12.60
N THR A 385 -32.99 6.35 -12.70
CA THR A 385 -33.61 5.22 -11.97
C THR A 385 -33.41 5.31 -10.47
N ARG A 386 -32.27 5.84 -10.02
CA ARG A 386 -31.87 5.87 -8.62
C ARG A 386 -32.24 7.17 -7.91
N GLY A 387 -32.51 8.25 -8.66
CA GLY A 387 -32.75 9.56 -8.09
C GLY A 387 -31.46 10.24 -7.60
N GLU A 388 -30.30 9.88 -8.16
CA GLU A 388 -28.99 10.39 -7.72
C GLU A 388 -28.62 11.66 -8.52
N GLY A 389 -28.64 12.82 -7.86
CA GLY A 389 -28.39 14.12 -8.49
C GLY A 389 -29.47 14.57 -9.49
N VAL A 390 -30.57 13.84 -9.59
CA VAL A 390 -31.75 14.16 -10.41
C VAL A 390 -33.00 13.59 -9.74
N ASP A 391 -34.17 14.17 -10.00
CA ASP A 391 -35.43 13.57 -9.56
C ASP A 391 -35.63 12.20 -10.21
N GLN A 392 -36.06 11.22 -9.41
CA GLN A 392 -36.28 9.86 -9.89
C GLN A 392 -37.38 9.84 -10.96
N SER A 393 -37.06 9.29 -12.13
CA SER A 393 -38.00 9.19 -13.25
C SER A 393 -37.68 7.98 -14.12
N PHE A 394 -38.48 6.91 -13.99
CA PHE A 394 -38.31 5.68 -14.77
C PHE A 394 -38.58 5.88 -16.27
N GLU A 395 -39.49 6.79 -16.63
CA GLU A 395 -39.79 7.10 -18.03
C GLU A 395 -38.59 7.76 -18.73
N ARG A 396 -37.96 8.75 -18.08
CA ARG A 396 -36.75 9.39 -18.58
C ARG A 396 -35.59 8.41 -18.60
N ALA A 397 -35.44 7.59 -17.57
CA ALA A 397 -34.42 6.55 -17.51
C ALA A 397 -34.53 5.60 -18.71
N LYS A 398 -35.75 5.14 -19.02
CA LYS A 398 -36.02 4.26 -20.17
C LYS A 398 -35.57 4.90 -21.48
N VAL A 399 -35.89 6.19 -21.72
CA VAL A 399 -35.46 6.89 -22.95
C VAL A 399 -33.93 6.90 -23.09
N TRP A 400 -33.21 7.09 -21.99
CA TRP A 400 -31.75 7.07 -22.01
C TRP A 400 -31.18 5.66 -22.16
N PHE A 401 -31.78 4.65 -21.54
CA PHE A 401 -31.39 3.26 -21.74
C PHE A 401 -31.68 2.79 -23.17
N ASP A 402 -32.82 3.15 -23.76
CA ASP A 402 -33.13 2.83 -25.16
C ASP A 402 -32.04 3.40 -26.07
N ARG A 403 -31.64 4.67 -25.88
CA ARG A 403 -30.51 5.29 -26.61
C ARG A 403 -29.18 4.58 -26.43
N GLY A 404 -28.84 4.17 -25.21
CA GLY A 404 -27.60 3.42 -24.96
C GLY A 404 -27.63 2.02 -25.57
N SER A 405 -28.80 1.36 -25.51
CA SER A 405 -28.99 -0.01 -25.99
C SER A 405 -28.88 -0.15 -27.50
N GLU A 406 -29.26 0.88 -28.27
CA GLU A 406 -29.12 0.94 -29.74
C GLU A 406 -27.65 0.82 -30.18
N PHE A 407 -26.72 1.29 -29.34
CA PHE A 407 -25.27 1.24 -29.57
C PHE A 407 -24.58 0.16 -28.73
N GLY A 408 -25.35 -0.78 -28.16
CA GLY A 408 -24.83 -1.98 -27.50
C GLY A 408 -24.26 -1.79 -26.09
N ASP A 409 -24.56 -0.69 -25.38
CA ASP A 409 -24.02 -0.48 -24.03
C ASP A 409 -24.57 -1.51 -23.00
N ALA A 410 -23.66 -2.22 -22.32
CA ALA A 410 -24.02 -3.25 -21.34
C ALA A 410 -24.81 -2.70 -20.14
N GLN A 411 -24.46 -1.51 -19.63
CA GLN A 411 -25.16 -0.90 -18.51
C GLN A 411 -26.59 -0.49 -18.91
N ALA A 412 -26.78 -0.02 -20.14
CA ALA A 412 -28.09 0.30 -20.69
C ALA A 412 -28.96 -0.96 -20.89
N HIS A 413 -28.40 -2.05 -21.42
CA HIS A 413 -29.10 -3.34 -21.52
C HIS A 413 -29.52 -3.86 -20.14
N TYR A 414 -28.61 -3.83 -19.16
CA TYR A 414 -28.91 -4.19 -17.78
C TYR A 414 -30.01 -3.32 -17.17
N GLY A 415 -29.90 -1.99 -17.32
CA GLY A 415 -30.89 -1.04 -16.79
C GLY A 415 -32.27 -1.26 -17.38
N LEU A 416 -32.38 -1.44 -18.70
CA LEU A 416 -33.64 -1.76 -19.36
C LEU A 416 -34.20 -3.12 -18.92
N GLY A 417 -33.33 -4.12 -18.74
CA GLY A 417 -33.67 -5.42 -18.18
C GLY A 417 -34.29 -5.30 -16.79
N LEU A 418 -33.69 -4.51 -15.89
CA LEU A 418 -34.24 -4.24 -14.56
C LEU A 418 -35.61 -3.55 -14.61
N LEU A 419 -35.78 -2.55 -15.48
CA LEU A 419 -37.08 -1.87 -15.65
C LEU A 419 -38.17 -2.89 -16.06
N LEU A 420 -37.86 -3.79 -16.99
CA LEU A 420 -38.78 -4.83 -17.49
C LEU A 420 -39.01 -5.97 -16.50
N LEU A 421 -38.02 -6.33 -15.69
CA LEU A 421 -38.12 -7.39 -14.69
C LEU A 421 -39.05 -6.98 -13.54
N HIS A 422 -38.86 -5.77 -13.00
CA HIS A 422 -39.62 -5.26 -11.85
C HIS A 422 -40.87 -4.46 -12.26
N GLY A 423 -40.98 -4.03 -13.52
CA GLY A 423 -42.11 -3.24 -14.01
C GLY A 423 -42.01 -1.74 -13.67
N TYR A 424 -40.81 -1.20 -13.56
CA TYR A 424 -40.59 0.21 -13.24
C TYR A 424 -40.87 1.10 -14.46
N GLY A 425 -42.03 1.78 -14.47
CA GLY A 425 -42.45 2.65 -15.57
C GLY A 425 -42.74 1.95 -16.90
N VAL A 426 -42.62 0.61 -16.95
CA VAL A 426 -42.88 -0.23 -18.12
C VAL A 426 -43.63 -1.49 -17.72
N LYS A 427 -44.36 -2.10 -18.66
CA LYS A 427 -45.05 -3.37 -18.41
C LYS A 427 -44.03 -4.49 -18.23
N LYS A 428 -44.19 -5.28 -17.16
CA LYS A 428 -43.32 -6.43 -16.83
C LYS A 428 -43.21 -7.40 -18.02
N ASN A 429 -41.99 -7.73 -18.41
CA ASN A 429 -41.69 -8.71 -19.45
C ASN A 429 -40.36 -9.43 -19.16
N ILE A 430 -40.46 -10.61 -18.57
CA ILE A 430 -39.31 -11.39 -18.11
C ILE A 430 -38.47 -11.87 -19.30
N VAL A 431 -39.09 -12.40 -20.36
CA VAL A 431 -38.37 -12.94 -21.52
C VAL A 431 -37.49 -11.88 -22.20
N LYS A 432 -38.02 -10.66 -22.38
CA LYS A 432 -37.22 -9.55 -22.91
C LYS A 432 -36.12 -9.14 -21.94
N ALA A 433 -36.39 -9.13 -20.63
CA ALA A 433 -35.38 -8.84 -19.63
C ALA A 433 -34.23 -9.87 -19.65
N THR A 434 -34.54 -11.17 -19.74
CA THR A 434 -33.56 -12.25 -19.84
C THR A 434 -32.64 -12.08 -21.04
N ASN A 435 -33.18 -11.75 -22.22
CA ASN A 435 -32.38 -11.49 -23.42
C ASN A 435 -31.46 -10.27 -23.27
N LEU A 436 -31.93 -9.22 -22.60
CA LEU A 436 -31.12 -8.03 -22.33
C LEU A 436 -30.02 -8.32 -21.29
N PHE A 437 -30.33 -9.08 -20.24
CA PHE A 437 -29.32 -9.52 -19.27
C PHE A 437 -28.26 -10.40 -19.92
N LYS A 438 -28.65 -11.31 -20.81
CA LYS A 438 -27.71 -12.09 -21.60
C LYS A 438 -26.77 -11.19 -22.42
N ALA A 439 -27.32 -10.25 -23.18
CA ALA A 439 -26.53 -9.33 -24.00
C ALA A 439 -25.55 -8.47 -23.19
N ALA A 440 -25.90 -8.13 -21.93
CA ALA A 440 -25.00 -7.43 -21.01
C ALA A 440 -23.98 -8.37 -20.33
N ALA A 441 -24.38 -9.60 -20.00
CA ALA A 441 -23.52 -10.61 -19.39
C ALA A 441 -22.42 -11.09 -20.36
N ASP A 442 -22.73 -11.19 -21.65
CA ASP A 442 -21.79 -11.50 -22.73
C ASP A 442 -20.75 -10.36 -22.95
N GLN A 443 -20.94 -9.19 -22.34
CA GLN A 443 -20.00 -8.08 -22.28
C GLN A 443 -19.30 -7.96 -20.91
N ASP A 444 -19.28 -9.04 -20.14
CA ASP A 444 -18.66 -9.13 -18.80
C ASP A 444 -19.21 -8.13 -17.77
N PHE A 445 -20.45 -7.68 -17.93
CA PHE A 445 -21.08 -6.80 -16.96
C PHE A 445 -21.55 -7.59 -15.73
N ALA A 446 -20.74 -7.57 -14.66
CA ALA A 446 -20.94 -8.38 -13.46
C ALA A 446 -22.36 -8.30 -12.83
N PRO A 447 -23.03 -7.13 -12.70
CA PRO A 447 -24.40 -7.10 -12.21
C PRO A 447 -25.40 -7.84 -13.11
N ALA A 448 -25.21 -7.82 -14.44
CA ALA A 448 -26.05 -8.57 -15.37
C ALA A 448 -25.79 -10.07 -15.28
N GLN A 449 -24.52 -10.49 -15.14
CA GLN A 449 -24.16 -11.90 -14.92
C GLN A 449 -24.86 -12.47 -13.68
N VAL A 450 -24.94 -11.69 -12.60
CA VAL A 450 -25.68 -12.09 -11.38
C VAL A 450 -27.17 -12.24 -11.64
N GLN A 451 -27.81 -11.26 -12.27
CA GLN A 451 -29.25 -11.35 -12.56
C GLN A 451 -29.57 -12.44 -13.58
N TYR A 452 -28.65 -12.73 -14.50
CA TYR A 452 -28.80 -13.83 -15.44
C TYR A 452 -28.62 -15.18 -14.75
N GLY A 453 -27.63 -15.31 -13.86
CA GLY A 453 -27.41 -16.50 -13.03
C GLY A 453 -28.57 -16.77 -12.06
N SER A 454 -29.15 -15.73 -11.44
CA SER A 454 -30.31 -15.91 -10.55
C SER A 454 -31.54 -16.44 -11.28
N LEU A 455 -31.77 -15.98 -12.53
CA LEU A 455 -32.84 -16.51 -13.38
C LEU A 455 -32.65 -17.98 -13.76
N TYR A 456 -31.41 -18.48 -13.85
CA TYR A 456 -31.14 -19.91 -14.04
C TYR A 456 -31.42 -20.73 -12.77
N ILE A 457 -31.05 -20.20 -11.59
CA ILE A 457 -31.41 -20.83 -10.31
C ILE A 457 -32.94 -20.94 -10.17
N ASP A 458 -33.67 -19.88 -10.52
CA ASP A 458 -35.13 -19.84 -10.41
C ASP A 458 -35.83 -20.87 -11.32
N GLN A 459 -35.21 -21.28 -12.43
CA GLN A 459 -35.72 -22.31 -13.35
C GLN A 459 -35.53 -23.73 -12.80
N GLY A 460 -34.46 -23.98 -12.03
CA GLY A 460 -34.28 -25.18 -11.22
C GLY A 460 -33.86 -26.46 -11.97
N TYR A 461 -33.50 -26.40 -13.25
CA TYR A 461 -32.96 -27.57 -13.97
C TYR A 461 -31.49 -27.81 -13.60
N ALA A 462 -31.04 -29.08 -13.63
CA ALA A 462 -29.69 -29.45 -13.20
C ALA A 462 -28.58 -28.80 -14.06
N ASP A 463 -28.79 -28.75 -15.38
CA ASP A 463 -27.83 -28.12 -16.32
C ASP A 463 -27.74 -26.59 -16.10
N ASP A 464 -28.85 -25.97 -15.69
CA ASP A 464 -28.93 -24.53 -15.42
C ASP A 464 -28.13 -24.13 -14.17
N LEU A 465 -28.01 -25.01 -13.18
CA LEU A 465 -27.22 -24.74 -11.97
C LEU A 465 -25.73 -24.61 -12.26
N SER A 466 -25.20 -25.41 -13.20
CA SER A 466 -23.81 -25.32 -13.64
C SER A 466 -23.54 -24.00 -14.35
N ALA A 467 -24.46 -23.59 -15.24
CA ALA A 467 -24.40 -22.30 -15.92
C ALA A 467 -24.47 -21.12 -14.92
N ALA A 468 -25.40 -21.17 -13.95
CA ALA A 468 -25.52 -20.15 -12.92
C ALA A 468 -24.22 -20.00 -12.11
N ASN A 469 -23.63 -21.12 -11.68
CA ASN A 469 -22.38 -21.12 -10.94
C ASN A 469 -21.24 -20.49 -11.76
N HIS A 470 -21.14 -20.79 -13.06
CA HIS A 470 -20.16 -20.15 -13.94
C HIS A 470 -20.33 -18.62 -13.99
N TYR A 471 -21.56 -18.13 -14.18
CA TYR A 471 -21.82 -16.68 -14.22
C TYR A 471 -21.55 -16.00 -12.87
N PHE A 472 -21.84 -16.65 -11.74
CA PHE A 472 -21.49 -16.08 -10.44
C PHE A 472 -19.99 -16.07 -10.19
N GLU A 473 -19.24 -17.06 -10.66
CA GLU A 473 -17.76 -17.03 -10.58
C GLU A 473 -17.17 -15.89 -11.40
N LEU A 474 -17.67 -15.65 -12.62
CA LEU A 474 -17.28 -14.51 -13.44
C LEU A 474 -17.57 -13.19 -12.71
N ALA A 475 -18.79 -13.01 -12.18
CA ALA A 475 -19.17 -11.80 -11.46
C ALA A 475 -18.40 -11.62 -10.14
N ALA A 476 -18.03 -12.72 -9.47
CA ALA A 476 -17.24 -12.71 -8.25
C ALA A 476 -15.78 -12.26 -8.50
N ARG A 477 -15.21 -12.51 -9.69
CA ARG A 477 -13.89 -11.98 -10.07
C ARG A 477 -13.88 -10.45 -10.10
N TYR A 478 -14.98 -9.83 -10.51
CA TYR A 478 -15.20 -8.38 -10.42
C TYR A 478 -15.63 -7.90 -9.02
N GLY A 479 -15.67 -8.80 -8.03
CA GLY A 479 -15.95 -8.46 -6.64
C GLY A 479 -17.41 -8.08 -6.36
N ASN A 480 -18.36 -8.51 -7.19
CA ASN A 480 -19.79 -8.26 -6.95
C ASN A 480 -20.27 -8.98 -5.66
N ILE A 481 -20.92 -8.23 -4.77
CA ILE A 481 -21.32 -8.73 -3.44
C ILE A 481 -22.42 -9.80 -3.52
N GLU A 482 -23.40 -9.66 -4.41
CA GLU A 482 -24.48 -10.65 -4.57
C GLU A 482 -23.96 -11.95 -5.20
N ALA A 483 -23.03 -11.86 -6.16
CA ALA A 483 -22.39 -13.03 -6.75
C ALA A 483 -21.71 -13.90 -5.69
N LEU A 484 -20.89 -13.27 -4.83
CA LEU A 484 -20.21 -13.94 -3.73
C LEU A 484 -21.20 -14.59 -2.75
N TYR A 485 -22.33 -13.91 -2.47
CA TYR A 485 -23.37 -14.45 -1.62
C TYR A 485 -24.06 -15.69 -2.24
N TYR A 486 -24.42 -15.66 -3.52
CA TYR A 486 -24.99 -16.82 -4.20
C TYR A 486 -24.03 -18.00 -4.24
N LEU A 487 -22.74 -17.76 -4.52
CA LEU A 487 -21.71 -18.81 -4.42
C LEU A 487 -21.60 -19.37 -3.00
N ALA A 488 -21.72 -18.54 -1.97
CA ALA A 488 -21.71 -18.99 -0.58
C ALA A 488 -22.90 -19.90 -0.27
N GLU A 489 -24.12 -19.49 -0.66
CA GLU A 489 -25.34 -20.28 -0.46
C GLU A 489 -25.27 -21.62 -1.21
N MET A 490 -24.84 -21.62 -2.47
CA MET A 490 -24.67 -22.84 -3.27
C MET A 490 -23.69 -23.82 -2.62
N ASN A 491 -22.53 -23.35 -2.15
CA ASN A 491 -21.53 -24.20 -1.48
C ASN A 491 -21.96 -24.66 -0.08
N ASN A 492 -22.74 -23.86 0.64
CA ASN A 492 -23.19 -24.19 2.00
C ASN A 492 -24.31 -25.24 2.00
N PHE A 493 -25.23 -25.14 1.04
CA PHE A 493 -26.34 -26.08 0.89
C PHE A 493 -26.04 -27.25 -0.06
N GLY A 494 -25.01 -27.15 -0.89
CA GLY A 494 -24.68 -28.16 -1.90
C GLY A 494 -25.62 -28.12 -3.12
N VAL A 495 -25.97 -26.91 -3.57
CA VAL A 495 -26.81 -26.71 -4.77
C VAL A 495 -25.91 -26.61 -5.99
N GLY A 496 -25.99 -27.59 -6.90
CA GLY A 496 -25.15 -27.64 -8.11
C GLY A 496 -23.69 -28.05 -7.88
N ARG A 497 -23.25 -28.21 -6.62
CA ARG A 497 -21.90 -28.62 -6.20
C ARG A 497 -21.95 -29.43 -4.89
N GLU A 498 -20.84 -30.09 -4.57
CA GLU A 498 -20.69 -30.71 -3.25
C GLU A 498 -20.61 -29.65 -2.15
N LYS A 499 -21.21 -29.97 -1.00
CA LYS A 499 -21.21 -29.08 0.16
C LYS A 499 -19.78 -28.89 0.68
N SER A 500 -19.29 -27.66 0.65
CA SER A 500 -17.96 -27.29 1.15
C SER A 500 -18.06 -26.15 2.16
N CYS A 501 -17.77 -26.46 3.42
CA CYS A 501 -17.83 -25.47 4.50
C CYS A 501 -16.72 -24.41 4.36
N SER A 502 -15.51 -24.80 3.97
CA SER A 502 -14.37 -23.88 3.85
C SER A 502 -14.57 -22.85 2.74
N LEU A 503 -15.06 -23.29 1.57
CA LEU A 503 -15.36 -22.38 0.46
C LEU A 503 -16.53 -21.46 0.79
N ALA A 504 -17.63 -22.00 1.33
CA ALA A 504 -18.78 -21.19 1.74
C ALA A 504 -18.38 -20.13 2.78
N LEU A 505 -17.58 -20.51 3.77
CA LEU A 505 -17.04 -19.60 4.77
C LEU A 505 -16.24 -18.45 4.13
N GLY A 506 -15.33 -18.77 3.20
CA GLY A 506 -14.53 -17.75 2.50
C GLY A 506 -15.41 -16.75 1.75
N PHE A 507 -16.44 -17.23 1.05
CA PHE A 507 -17.38 -16.35 0.35
C PHE A 507 -18.23 -15.49 1.31
N TYR A 508 -18.81 -16.05 2.38
CA TYR A 508 -19.55 -15.25 3.35
C TYR A 508 -18.66 -14.23 4.07
N LYS A 509 -17.41 -14.60 4.38
CA LYS A 509 -16.42 -13.66 4.94
C LYS A 509 -16.21 -12.47 3.99
N ASN A 510 -16.01 -12.73 2.69
CA ASN A 510 -15.83 -11.67 1.70
C ASN A 510 -17.06 -10.75 1.59
N VAL A 511 -18.28 -11.32 1.65
CA VAL A 511 -19.52 -10.53 1.64
C VAL A 511 -19.63 -9.64 2.88
N ALA A 512 -19.36 -10.20 4.07
CA ALA A 512 -19.38 -9.47 5.33
C ALA A 512 -18.34 -8.34 5.35
N GLU A 513 -17.12 -8.61 4.87
CA GLU A 513 -16.04 -7.61 4.84
C GLU A 513 -16.32 -6.47 3.85
N LYS A 514 -16.91 -6.77 2.68
CA LYS A 514 -17.23 -5.77 1.65
C LYS A 514 -18.30 -4.76 2.09
N ALA A 515 -19.23 -5.14 2.96
CA ALA A 515 -20.26 -4.25 3.50
C ALA A 515 -19.69 -3.37 4.64
N GLU A 516 -18.61 -2.65 4.34
CA GLU A 516 -17.84 -1.86 5.30
C GLU A 516 -18.72 -0.89 6.13
N PRO A 517 -19.65 -0.10 5.53
CA PRO A 517 -20.45 0.86 6.31
C PRO A 517 -21.38 0.21 7.34
N LEU A 518 -21.75 -1.06 7.15
CA LEU A 518 -22.63 -1.78 8.06
C LEU A 518 -21.86 -2.34 9.27
N VAL A 519 -20.64 -2.85 9.05
CA VAL A 519 -19.95 -3.70 10.03
C VAL A 519 -18.74 -3.00 10.66
N SER A 520 -18.18 -2.00 10.01
CA SER A 520 -16.90 -1.38 10.41
C SER A 520 -16.97 0.15 10.48
N SER A 521 -16.05 0.75 11.21
CA SER A 521 -15.88 2.21 11.38
C SER A 521 -14.64 2.73 10.63
N TRP A 522 -14.42 2.24 9.41
CA TRP A 522 -13.25 2.61 8.60
C TRP A 522 -13.21 4.10 8.29
N ALA A 523 -14.35 4.68 7.91
CA ALA A 523 -14.44 6.10 7.58
C ALA A 523 -14.04 6.97 8.78
N GLU A 524 -14.55 6.64 9.97
CA GLU A 524 -14.24 7.35 11.21
C GLU A 524 -12.77 7.18 11.61
N ALA A 525 -12.21 5.98 11.46
CA ALA A 525 -10.80 5.71 11.74
C ALA A 525 -9.86 6.51 10.83
N ASN A 526 -10.16 6.53 9.53
CA ASN A 526 -9.38 7.26 8.53
C ASN A 526 -9.46 8.78 8.78
N LEU A 527 -10.66 9.31 9.07
CA LEU A 527 -10.84 10.71 9.41
C LEU A 527 -10.04 11.11 10.66
N ALA A 528 -10.08 10.30 11.73
CA ALA A 528 -9.30 10.55 12.93
C ALA A 528 -7.78 10.54 12.65
N LEU A 529 -7.33 9.67 11.74
CA LEU A 529 -5.94 9.61 11.30
C LEU A 529 -5.54 10.89 10.54
N GLU A 530 -6.39 11.37 9.64
CA GLU A 530 -6.18 12.61 8.88
C GLU A 530 -6.16 13.86 9.78
N GLU A 531 -7.00 13.89 10.82
CA GLU A 531 -7.03 14.94 11.84
C GLU A 531 -5.79 14.89 12.77
N GLY A 532 -5.10 13.75 12.82
CA GLY A 532 -3.92 13.51 13.66
C GLY A 532 -4.23 12.96 15.05
N ASP A 533 -5.48 12.59 15.36
CA ASP A 533 -5.81 11.81 16.57
C ASP A 533 -5.50 10.32 16.34
N HIS A 534 -4.22 9.98 16.47
CA HIS A 534 -3.72 8.62 16.34
C HIS A 534 -4.26 7.66 17.42
N GLU A 535 -4.69 8.17 18.57
CA GLU A 535 -5.28 7.30 19.60
C GLU A 535 -6.69 6.89 19.22
N LEU A 536 -7.52 7.83 18.77
CA LEU A 536 -8.87 7.52 18.30
C LEU A 536 -8.83 6.59 17.08
N ALA A 537 -7.97 6.90 16.10
CA ALA A 537 -7.76 6.03 14.94
C ALA A 537 -7.37 4.60 15.35
N LEU A 538 -6.45 4.45 16.32
CA LEU A 538 -6.08 3.13 16.85
C LEU A 538 -7.28 2.40 17.47
N LEU A 539 -8.12 3.07 18.25
CA LEU A 539 -9.29 2.44 18.89
C LEU A 539 -10.30 1.93 17.87
N GLU A 540 -10.56 2.69 16.81
CA GLU A 540 -11.46 2.27 15.73
C GLU A 540 -10.87 1.11 14.92
N TYR A 541 -9.58 1.18 14.55
CA TYR A 541 -8.92 0.06 13.89
C TYR A 541 -8.84 -1.18 14.77
N LEU A 542 -8.72 -1.06 16.10
CA LEU A 542 -8.76 -2.20 17.01
C LEU A 542 -10.10 -2.94 16.95
N GLY A 543 -11.22 -2.21 16.87
CA GLY A 543 -12.55 -2.77 16.69
C GLY A 543 -12.64 -3.58 15.39
N ALA A 544 -12.25 -3.00 14.26
CA ALA A 544 -12.23 -3.67 12.96
C ALA A 544 -11.24 -4.86 12.91
N ALA A 545 -10.09 -4.74 13.59
CA ALA A 545 -9.07 -5.78 13.63
C ALA A 545 -9.54 -7.03 14.41
N GLU A 546 -10.33 -6.84 15.48
CA GLU A 546 -10.96 -7.96 16.21
C GLU A 546 -12.11 -8.61 15.42
N GLN A 547 -12.82 -7.85 14.58
CA GLN A 547 -13.83 -8.40 13.65
C GLN A 547 -13.22 -9.31 12.57
N GLY A 548 -11.91 -9.17 12.29
CA GLY A 548 -11.17 -10.05 11.39
C GLY A 548 -10.60 -9.38 10.15
N TYR A 549 -10.82 -8.08 9.96
CA TYR A 549 -10.28 -7.34 8.82
C TYR A 549 -8.75 -7.37 8.83
N GLU A 550 -8.14 -8.00 7.82
CA GLU A 550 -6.69 -8.11 7.69
C GLU A 550 -6.03 -6.72 7.64
N ARG A 551 -6.58 -5.79 6.82
CA ARG A 551 -6.06 -4.43 6.68
C ARG A 551 -6.02 -3.70 8.02
N ALA A 552 -7.04 -3.87 8.86
CA ALA A 552 -7.10 -3.24 10.18
C ALA A 552 -6.07 -3.86 11.14
N GLN A 553 -5.86 -5.18 11.06
CA GLN A 553 -4.84 -5.86 11.86
C GLN A 553 -3.44 -5.33 11.51
N ASN A 554 -3.13 -5.18 10.22
CA ASN A 554 -1.87 -4.58 9.78
C ASN A 554 -1.74 -3.12 10.27
N ASN A 555 -2.80 -2.30 10.13
CA ASN A 555 -2.81 -0.91 10.58
C ASN A 555 -2.54 -0.79 12.08
N VAL A 556 -3.24 -1.57 12.90
CA VAL A 556 -3.01 -1.60 14.36
C VAL A 556 -1.57 -1.99 14.67
N ALA A 557 -1.05 -3.03 14.01
CA ALA A 557 0.33 -3.48 14.23
C ALA A 557 1.35 -2.40 13.84
N TYR A 558 1.14 -1.74 12.70
CA TYR A 558 2.00 -0.65 12.20
C TYR A 558 1.97 0.61 13.08
N MET A 559 0.83 0.93 13.70
CA MET A 559 0.71 2.06 14.64
C MET A 559 1.44 1.78 15.96
N LEU A 560 1.28 0.56 16.49
CA LEU A 560 1.90 0.10 17.73
C LEU A 560 3.39 -0.22 17.59
N ASP A 561 3.88 -0.41 16.36
CA ASP A 561 5.27 -0.81 16.09
C ASP A 561 6.28 0.21 16.67
N PRO A 562 7.18 -0.21 17.59
CA PRO A 562 8.25 0.65 18.08
C PRO A 562 9.36 0.85 17.03
N GLU A 563 9.62 -0.13 16.17
CA GLU A 563 10.80 -0.14 15.28
C GLU A 563 10.47 0.28 13.84
N LYS A 564 10.21 1.58 13.64
CA LYS A 564 10.03 2.15 12.29
C LYS A 564 11.35 2.49 11.59
N SER A 565 12.46 2.60 12.31
CA SER A 565 13.78 2.89 11.71
C SER A 565 14.90 2.30 12.56
N ARG A 566 15.89 1.68 11.90
CA ARG A 566 17.12 1.18 12.54
C ARG A 566 18.14 2.30 12.82
N LEU A 567 17.99 3.46 12.18
CA LEU A 567 18.86 4.61 12.41
C LEU A 567 18.34 5.41 13.60
N ILE A 568 19.02 5.26 14.74
CA ILE A 568 18.72 6.05 15.94
C ILE A 568 19.26 7.46 15.70
N ILE A 569 18.43 8.34 15.16
CA ILE A 569 18.74 9.78 15.10
C ILE A 569 18.63 10.32 16.55
N PRO A 570 19.69 10.94 17.10
CA PRO A 570 19.64 11.49 18.44
C PRO A 570 18.46 12.46 18.61
N GLN A 571 17.72 12.33 19.71
CA GLN A 571 16.46 13.06 19.93
C GLN A 571 16.60 14.60 19.90
N TRP A 572 17.83 15.12 20.07
CA TRP A 572 18.13 16.55 19.93
C TRP A 572 18.14 17.05 18.47
N LEU A 573 18.44 16.17 17.51
CA LEU A 573 18.38 16.47 16.07
C LEU A 573 16.94 16.43 15.55
N TYR A 574 16.08 15.63 16.18
CA TYR A 574 14.68 15.50 15.79
C TYR A 574 13.80 15.19 17.03
N PRO A 575 13.32 16.22 17.75
CA PRO A 575 12.49 16.02 18.93
C PRO A 575 11.12 15.47 18.50
N ARG A 576 10.94 14.15 18.57
CA ARG A 576 9.63 13.51 18.45
C ARG A 576 8.86 13.66 19.76
N ALA A 577 7.59 14.02 19.65
CA ALA A 577 6.66 13.91 20.78
C ALA A 577 6.64 12.44 21.25
N PRO A 578 6.69 12.18 22.57
CA PRO A 578 6.57 10.82 23.07
C PRO A 578 5.22 10.24 22.64
N LYS A 579 5.22 9.02 22.09
CA LYS A 579 3.98 8.28 21.81
C LYS A 579 3.21 8.13 23.12
N SER A 580 1.88 8.20 23.08
CA SER A 580 1.07 7.94 24.27
C SER A 580 1.22 6.50 24.76
N SER A 581 0.88 6.24 26.03
CA SER A 581 1.01 4.91 26.63
C SER A 581 0.17 3.85 25.90
N VAL A 582 -0.98 4.24 25.33
CA VAL A 582 -1.86 3.35 24.55
C VAL A 582 -1.19 2.89 23.25
N LEU A 583 -0.40 3.77 22.63
CA LEU A 583 0.34 3.48 21.39
C LEU A 583 1.63 2.66 21.63
N GLN A 584 2.00 2.42 22.89
CA GLN A 584 3.22 1.70 23.26
C GLN A 584 2.88 0.29 23.78
N ASN A 585 2.45 -0.60 22.87
CA ASN A 585 2.18 -1.99 23.21
C ASN A 585 2.77 -2.96 22.17
N PRO A 586 4.09 -3.29 22.27
CA PRO A 586 4.75 -4.18 21.33
C PRO A 586 4.21 -5.62 21.39
N THR A 587 3.70 -6.06 22.55
CA THR A 587 3.10 -7.40 22.68
C THR A 587 1.82 -7.53 21.86
N LEU A 588 1.02 -6.45 21.81
CA LEU A 588 -0.20 -6.39 21.02
C LEU A 588 0.12 -6.23 19.54
N ALA A 589 1.14 -5.43 19.20
CA ALA A 589 1.66 -5.31 17.83
C ALA A 589 2.05 -6.70 17.26
N LEU A 590 2.81 -7.51 18.00
CA LEU A 590 3.20 -8.85 17.58
C LEU A 590 2.00 -9.76 17.28
N ILE A 591 0.95 -9.70 18.11
CA ILE A 591 -0.27 -10.48 17.92
C ILE A 591 -0.96 -10.10 16.61
N PHE A 592 -1.07 -8.80 16.33
CA PHE A 592 -1.72 -8.34 15.11
C PHE A 592 -0.87 -8.57 13.86
N TRP A 593 0.47 -8.47 13.95
CA TRP A 593 1.36 -8.96 12.89
C TRP A 593 1.13 -10.44 12.60
N THR A 594 1.03 -11.27 13.65
CA THR A 594 0.76 -12.71 13.48
C THR A 594 -0.60 -12.97 12.84
N ARG A 595 -1.63 -12.18 13.19
CA ARG A 595 -2.98 -12.35 12.62
C ARG A 595 -3.03 -11.91 11.15
N SER A 596 -2.44 -10.78 10.80
CA SER A 596 -2.34 -10.31 9.41
C SER A 596 -1.51 -11.28 8.57
N ALA A 597 -0.36 -11.77 9.08
CA ALA A 597 0.46 -12.78 8.42
C ALA A 597 -0.31 -14.08 8.12
N ARG A 598 -1.13 -14.57 9.07
CA ARG A 598 -1.98 -15.75 8.87
C ARG A 598 -3.08 -15.56 7.82
N GLN A 599 -3.41 -14.31 7.48
CA GLN A 599 -4.35 -13.97 6.42
C GLN A 599 -3.66 -13.74 5.06
N GLY A 600 -2.35 -13.97 4.97
CA GLY A 600 -1.59 -13.93 3.71
C GLY A 600 -0.75 -12.67 3.51
N ASN A 601 -0.65 -11.78 4.50
CA ASN A 601 0.21 -10.60 4.38
C ASN A 601 1.69 -10.97 4.57
N ILE A 602 2.47 -10.84 3.50
CA ILE A 602 3.89 -11.24 3.48
C ILE A 602 4.75 -10.27 4.28
N ASP A 603 4.52 -8.95 4.18
CA ASP A 603 5.28 -7.97 4.96
C ASP A 603 5.06 -8.14 6.46
N ALA A 604 3.83 -8.45 6.87
CA ALA A 604 3.51 -8.82 8.24
C ALA A 604 4.24 -10.08 8.72
N LEU A 605 4.42 -11.07 7.82
CA LEU A 605 5.15 -12.30 8.11
C LEU A 605 6.65 -12.04 8.33
N VAL A 606 7.26 -11.18 7.51
CA VAL A 606 8.66 -10.75 7.70
C VAL A 606 8.81 -9.95 9.00
N LYS A 607 7.88 -9.03 9.30
CA LYS A 607 7.88 -8.28 10.58
C LYS A 607 7.73 -9.17 11.79
N MET A 608 6.89 -10.20 11.71
CA MET A 608 6.77 -11.19 12.78
C MET A 608 8.12 -11.90 13.04
N GLY A 609 8.88 -12.21 11.98
CA GLY A 609 10.25 -12.73 12.08
C GLY A 609 11.20 -11.76 12.78
N ASP A 610 11.16 -10.48 12.40
CA ASP A 610 11.99 -9.43 13.03
C ASP A 610 11.70 -9.29 14.54
N TYR A 611 10.42 -9.39 14.93
CA TYR A 611 10.02 -9.34 16.33
C TYR A 611 10.57 -10.51 17.15
N TYR A 612 10.51 -11.73 16.61
CA TYR A 612 11.08 -12.90 17.27
C TYR A 612 12.61 -12.85 17.31
N LEU A 613 13.25 -12.31 16.28
CA LEU A 613 14.70 -12.15 16.23
C LEU A 613 15.18 -11.13 17.28
N ASN A 614 14.52 -9.98 17.39
CA ASN A 614 14.90 -8.90 18.30
C ASN A 614 14.36 -9.08 19.72
N GLY A 615 13.39 -9.98 19.93
CA GLY A 615 12.71 -10.14 21.22
C GLY A 615 11.77 -8.98 21.57
N ILE A 616 11.06 -8.46 20.58
CA ILE A 616 10.10 -7.34 20.76
C ILE A 616 8.73 -7.93 21.07
N GLY A 617 8.19 -7.62 22.25
CA GLY A 617 6.85 -8.10 22.65
C GLY A 617 6.75 -9.60 22.98
N ALA A 618 7.81 -10.37 22.74
CA ALA A 618 7.99 -11.76 23.15
C ALA A 618 9.48 -12.02 23.46
N TYR A 619 9.79 -13.16 24.07
CA TYR A 619 11.18 -13.58 24.24
C TYR A 619 11.84 -13.83 22.88
N PRO A 620 13.14 -13.49 22.71
CA PRO A 620 13.88 -13.78 21.49
C PRO A 620 13.82 -15.28 21.16
N ASP A 621 13.40 -15.61 19.94
CA ASP A 621 13.24 -16.98 19.46
C ASP A 621 13.70 -17.04 18.00
N VAL A 622 14.96 -17.42 17.80
CA VAL A 622 15.59 -17.42 16.49
C VAL A 622 15.00 -18.49 15.58
N ASP A 623 14.61 -19.64 16.11
CA ASP A 623 14.04 -20.74 15.32
C ASP A 623 12.70 -20.33 14.71
N LYS A 624 11.87 -19.61 15.46
CA LYS A 624 10.64 -19.01 14.92
C LYS A 624 10.93 -17.95 13.87
N ALA A 625 11.96 -17.11 14.07
CA ALA A 625 12.34 -16.11 13.08
C ALA A 625 12.75 -16.77 11.74
N VAL A 626 13.54 -17.84 11.79
CA VAL A 626 13.89 -18.65 10.61
C VAL A 626 12.64 -19.20 9.93
N GLN A 627 11.69 -19.76 10.68
CA GLN A 627 10.42 -20.25 10.11
C GLN A 627 9.61 -19.15 9.41
N CYS A 628 9.62 -17.93 9.96
CA CYS A 628 8.93 -16.79 9.35
C CYS A 628 9.58 -16.38 8.02
N TYR A 629 10.91 -16.22 7.99
CA TYR A 629 11.59 -15.81 6.77
C TYR A 629 11.59 -16.89 5.69
N THR A 630 11.71 -18.17 6.07
CA THR A 630 11.60 -19.28 5.12
C THR A 630 10.20 -19.32 4.50
N ALA A 631 9.13 -19.27 5.31
CA ALA A 631 7.76 -19.19 4.81
C ALA A 631 7.52 -17.94 3.94
N ALA A 632 8.09 -16.79 4.29
CA ALA A 632 7.99 -15.58 3.46
C ALA A 632 8.75 -15.70 2.13
N SER A 633 9.88 -16.43 2.12
CA SER A 633 10.68 -16.63 0.91
C SER A 633 10.03 -17.57 -0.12
N GLU A 634 9.17 -18.50 0.33
CA GLU A 634 8.42 -19.41 -0.56
C GLU A 634 7.47 -18.66 -1.50
N TYR A 635 7.01 -17.46 -1.12
CA TYR A 635 6.17 -16.64 -1.98
C TYR A 635 6.95 -15.95 -3.12
N HIS A 636 8.29 -15.96 -3.09
CA HIS A 636 9.17 -15.32 -4.09
C HIS A 636 8.87 -13.84 -4.41
N GLN A 637 8.12 -13.15 -3.55
CA GLN A 637 7.74 -11.74 -3.71
C GLN A 637 8.52 -10.80 -2.77
N SER A 638 9.07 -11.31 -1.67
CA SER A 638 9.76 -10.49 -0.66
C SER A 638 11.28 -10.61 -0.78
N ALA A 639 11.90 -9.61 -1.40
CA ALA A 639 13.36 -9.46 -1.40
C ALA A 639 13.92 -9.30 0.02
N GLN A 640 13.17 -8.64 0.91
CA GLN A 640 13.57 -8.45 2.31
C GLN A 640 13.66 -9.78 3.07
N ALA A 641 12.72 -10.70 2.88
CA ALA A 641 12.75 -12.03 3.49
C ALA A 641 13.98 -12.84 3.04
N LEU A 642 14.23 -12.84 1.73
CA LEU A 642 15.38 -13.52 1.11
C LEU A 642 16.71 -12.94 1.61
N TYR A 643 16.80 -11.61 1.67
CA TYR A 643 17.96 -10.92 2.21
C TYR A 643 18.21 -11.28 3.68
N ASN A 644 17.16 -11.25 4.51
CA ASN A 644 17.26 -11.63 5.93
C ASN A 644 17.70 -13.10 6.09
N LEU A 645 17.17 -14.02 5.28
CA LEU A 645 17.57 -15.42 5.30
C LEU A 645 19.02 -15.62 4.85
N GLY A 646 19.47 -14.91 3.81
CA GLY A 646 20.88 -14.87 3.38
C GLY A 646 21.80 -14.39 4.51
N TRP A 647 21.40 -13.35 5.22
CA TRP A 647 22.13 -12.84 6.39
C TRP A 647 22.19 -13.85 7.55
N MET A 648 21.13 -14.63 7.77
CA MET A 648 21.13 -15.69 8.78
C MET A 648 22.10 -16.83 8.42
N HIS A 649 22.11 -17.29 7.17
CA HIS A 649 23.08 -18.28 6.67
C HIS A 649 24.52 -17.77 6.70
N GLU A 650 24.76 -16.49 6.40
CA GLU A 650 26.10 -15.89 6.47
C GLU A 650 26.66 -15.91 7.89
N ASN A 651 25.83 -15.62 8.89
CA ASN A 651 26.27 -15.46 10.28
C ASN A 651 26.08 -16.71 11.15
N GLY A 652 25.35 -17.72 10.67
CA GLY A 652 25.01 -18.92 11.44
C GLY A 652 24.03 -18.63 12.59
N VAL A 653 23.10 -17.69 12.39
CA VAL A 653 22.10 -17.31 13.42
C VAL A 653 20.85 -18.18 13.22
N GLY A 654 20.64 -19.16 14.10
CA GLY A 654 19.53 -20.13 14.02
C GLY A 654 19.66 -21.19 12.91
N LEU A 655 20.54 -20.95 11.94
CA LEU A 655 20.85 -21.86 10.85
C LEU A 655 22.34 -22.21 10.88
N ASN A 656 22.70 -23.31 10.23
CA ASN A 656 24.10 -23.63 10.00
C ASN A 656 24.71 -22.60 9.05
N GLN A 657 25.93 -22.17 9.39
CA GLN A 657 26.64 -21.19 8.59
C GLN A 657 27.04 -21.78 7.24
N ASP A 658 26.55 -21.17 6.16
CA ASP A 658 26.78 -21.62 4.79
C ASP A 658 26.86 -20.42 3.83
N PHE A 659 28.05 -20.20 3.26
CA PHE A 659 28.28 -19.10 2.34
C PHE A 659 27.67 -19.31 0.95
N HIS A 660 27.45 -20.56 0.52
CA HIS A 660 26.82 -20.85 -0.77
C HIS A 660 25.33 -20.56 -0.71
N LEU A 661 24.64 -21.03 0.33
CA LEU A 661 23.22 -20.73 0.53
C LEU A 661 23.00 -19.24 0.79
N ALA A 662 23.91 -18.58 1.53
CA ALA A 662 23.86 -17.13 1.71
C ALA A 662 23.96 -16.38 0.37
N LYS A 663 24.94 -16.73 -0.48
CA LYS A 663 25.09 -16.16 -1.83
C LYS A 663 23.83 -16.38 -2.66
N ARG A 664 23.32 -17.61 -2.71
CA ARG A 664 22.09 -17.95 -3.46
C ARG A 664 20.90 -17.10 -3.03
N ASN A 665 20.68 -16.92 -1.73
CA ASN A 665 19.55 -16.12 -1.23
C ASN A 665 19.73 -14.64 -1.54
N TYR A 666 20.96 -14.12 -1.51
CA TYR A 666 21.26 -12.75 -1.93
C TYR A 666 21.04 -12.56 -3.44
N ASP A 667 21.49 -13.50 -4.27
CA ASP A 667 21.28 -13.47 -5.71
C ASP A 667 19.77 -13.54 -6.04
N LEU A 668 19.02 -14.44 -5.38
CA LEU A 668 17.57 -14.53 -5.53
C LEU A 668 16.86 -13.25 -5.06
N ALA A 669 17.33 -12.60 -3.99
CA ALA A 669 16.77 -11.32 -3.56
C ALA A 669 16.91 -10.25 -4.65
N LEU A 670 18.03 -10.24 -5.39
CA LEU A 670 18.25 -9.34 -6.52
C LEU A 670 17.35 -9.66 -7.71
N GLU A 671 17.15 -10.93 -8.02
CA GLU A 671 16.23 -11.36 -9.09
C GLU A 671 14.79 -10.95 -8.78
N THR A 672 14.37 -11.02 -7.51
CA THR A 672 13.01 -10.61 -7.11
C THR A 672 12.81 -9.10 -7.13
N ASN A 673 13.85 -8.32 -6.86
CA ASN A 673 13.75 -6.87 -6.81
C ASN A 673 15.06 -6.20 -7.25
N GLU A 674 15.01 -5.52 -8.38
CA GLU A 674 16.12 -4.76 -8.95
C GLU A 674 16.58 -3.61 -8.02
N GLU A 675 15.66 -3.04 -7.23
CA GLU A 675 15.97 -1.95 -6.29
C GLU A 675 16.86 -2.42 -5.12
N ALA A 676 16.92 -3.73 -4.88
CA ALA A 676 17.80 -4.33 -3.87
C ALA A 676 19.27 -4.44 -4.34
N TYR A 677 19.61 -4.01 -5.57
CA TYR A 677 20.95 -4.12 -6.15
C TYR A 677 22.07 -3.63 -5.23
N LEU A 678 21.99 -2.40 -4.73
CA LEU A 678 23.06 -1.82 -3.93
C LEU A 678 23.26 -2.56 -2.59
N PRO A 679 22.22 -2.77 -1.75
CA PRO A 679 22.35 -3.56 -0.52
C PRO A 679 22.88 -4.98 -0.75
N VAL A 680 22.38 -5.67 -1.78
CA VAL A 680 22.80 -7.03 -2.13
C VAL A 680 24.25 -7.05 -2.60
N ALA A 681 24.65 -6.16 -3.51
CA ALA A 681 26.02 -6.10 -4.01
C ALA A 681 27.04 -5.84 -2.89
N LEU A 682 26.72 -4.93 -1.95
CA LEU A 682 27.57 -4.70 -0.77
C LEU A 682 27.65 -5.93 0.14
N SER A 683 26.54 -6.65 0.30
CA SER A 683 26.47 -7.86 1.12
C SER A 683 27.23 -9.02 0.48
N LEU A 684 27.14 -9.19 -0.84
CA LEU A 684 27.92 -10.13 -1.63
C LEU A 684 29.41 -9.79 -1.60
N LEU A 685 29.79 -8.51 -1.71
CA LEU A 685 31.18 -8.07 -1.56
C LEU A 685 31.72 -8.43 -0.17
N LYS A 686 30.97 -8.11 0.88
CA LYS A 686 31.31 -8.47 2.26
C LYS A 686 31.45 -9.98 2.41
N LEU A 687 30.52 -10.76 1.85
CA LEU A 687 30.53 -12.22 1.88
C LEU A 687 31.77 -12.79 1.17
N ARG A 688 32.14 -12.23 0.00
CA ARG A 688 33.37 -12.60 -0.73
C ARG A 688 34.63 -12.28 0.07
N VAL A 689 34.69 -11.12 0.73
CA VAL A 689 35.82 -10.77 1.62
C VAL A 689 35.93 -11.76 2.79
N ARG A 690 34.80 -12.11 3.43
CA ARG A 690 34.77 -13.12 4.51
C ARG A 690 35.18 -14.50 4.02
N SER A 691 34.71 -14.91 2.84
CA SER A 691 35.09 -16.16 2.19
C SER A 691 36.59 -16.20 1.88
N ALA A 692 37.16 -15.14 1.31
CA ALA A 692 38.60 -15.03 1.04
C ALA A 692 39.42 -15.10 2.34
N TRP A 693 38.99 -14.39 3.39
CA TRP A 693 39.63 -14.47 4.69
C TRP A 693 39.57 -15.87 5.30
N ASN A 694 38.43 -16.55 5.18
CA ASN A 694 38.23 -17.92 5.63
C ASN A 694 39.14 -18.91 4.88
N THR A 695 39.34 -18.73 3.57
CA THR A 695 40.32 -19.50 2.79
C THR A 695 41.76 -19.23 3.24
N ILE A 696 42.13 -17.98 3.49
CA ILE A 696 43.48 -17.61 3.96
C ILE A 696 43.77 -18.19 5.35
N THR A 697 42.76 -18.21 6.22
CA THR A 697 42.89 -18.68 7.61
C THR A 697 42.61 -20.16 7.80
N ASN A 698 42.34 -20.91 6.71
CA ASN A 698 41.90 -22.31 6.75
C ASN A 698 40.77 -22.56 7.76
N GLY A 699 39.75 -21.70 7.71
CA GLY A 699 38.60 -21.83 8.61
C GLY A 699 37.71 -23.02 8.27
N ARG A 700 36.80 -23.34 9.19
CA ARG A 700 36.00 -24.60 9.17
C ARG A 700 34.82 -24.60 8.19
N ILE A 701 34.57 -23.48 7.51
CA ILE A 701 33.40 -23.28 6.64
C ILE A 701 33.86 -23.41 5.19
N ASN A 702 32.99 -23.93 4.32
CA ASN A 702 33.29 -23.99 2.89
C ASN A 702 33.36 -22.58 2.31
N SER A 703 34.46 -22.24 1.65
CA SER A 703 34.60 -20.99 0.92
C SER A 703 33.73 -21.02 -0.34
N ILE A 704 33.26 -19.84 -0.75
CA ILE A 704 32.53 -19.68 -2.02
C ILE A 704 33.45 -20.12 -3.15
N GLN A 705 33.15 -21.28 -3.73
CA GLN A 705 33.63 -21.66 -5.04
C GLN A 705 32.62 -21.12 -6.04
N ASP A 706 33.06 -20.27 -6.96
CA ASP A 706 32.26 -20.00 -8.14
C ASP A 706 32.16 -21.31 -8.93
N GLU A 707 30.96 -21.64 -9.42
CA GLU A 707 30.85 -22.71 -10.40
C GLU A 707 31.84 -22.40 -11.52
N PRO A 708 32.63 -23.38 -11.98
CA PRO A 708 33.51 -23.17 -13.12
C PRO A 708 32.61 -22.91 -14.32
N THR A 709 32.26 -21.64 -14.56
CA THR A 709 31.78 -21.26 -15.88
C THR A 709 32.89 -21.67 -16.84
N PRO A 710 32.59 -22.41 -17.91
CA PRO A 710 33.60 -22.71 -18.90
C PRO A 710 34.10 -21.35 -19.39
N LYS A 711 35.29 -20.93 -18.95
CA LYS A 711 35.96 -19.78 -19.53
C LYS A 711 36.17 -20.16 -20.98
N LYS A 712 35.35 -19.57 -21.87
CA LYS A 712 35.56 -19.68 -23.30
C LYS A 712 36.79 -18.83 -23.57
N ASP A 713 37.94 -19.47 -23.74
CA ASP A 713 39.18 -18.78 -24.10
C ASP A 713 39.00 -18.20 -25.50
N TRP A 714 38.51 -16.95 -25.58
CA TRP A 714 38.25 -16.30 -26.84
C TRP A 714 39.56 -16.04 -27.59
N SER A 715 39.59 -16.40 -28.87
CA SER A 715 40.58 -15.84 -29.79
C SER A 715 40.24 -14.36 -30.05
N LEU A 716 41.25 -13.51 -30.30
CA LEU A 716 41.06 -12.06 -30.53
C LEU A 716 40.09 -11.78 -31.70
N SER A 717 40.03 -12.68 -32.68
CA SER A 717 39.06 -12.65 -33.78
C SER A 717 37.64 -13.02 -33.37
N GLU A 718 37.45 -14.02 -32.49
CA GLU A 718 36.13 -14.36 -31.94
C GLU A 718 35.62 -13.27 -30.99
N TRP A 719 36.51 -12.66 -30.23
CA TRP A 719 36.17 -11.54 -29.37
C TRP A 719 35.71 -10.34 -30.19
N ILE A 720 36.43 -9.97 -31.26
CA ILE A 720 36.02 -8.89 -32.17
C ILE A 720 34.71 -9.24 -32.89
N ALA A 721 34.53 -10.49 -33.32
CA ALA A 721 33.32 -10.92 -34.01
C ALA A 721 32.08 -10.87 -33.10
N ASN A 722 32.20 -11.31 -31.86
CA ASN A 722 31.12 -11.21 -30.87
C ASN A 722 30.89 -9.78 -30.40
N PHE A 723 31.94 -8.99 -30.19
CA PHE A 723 31.85 -7.57 -29.84
C PHE A 723 31.10 -6.77 -30.91
N LEU A 724 31.31 -7.10 -32.20
CA LEU A 724 30.55 -6.52 -33.31
C LEU A 724 29.12 -7.08 -33.45
N GLN A 725 28.80 -8.20 -32.80
CA GLN A 725 27.47 -8.84 -32.85
C GLN A 725 26.60 -8.51 -31.62
N GLU A 726 27.17 -8.10 -30.49
CA GLU A 726 26.43 -7.81 -29.24
C GLU A 726 25.69 -6.46 -29.23
N ASP A 727 25.85 -5.60 -30.25
CA ASP A 727 25.06 -4.36 -30.41
C ASP A 727 23.74 -4.57 -31.20
N MET A 728 23.30 -5.82 -31.40
CA MET A 728 21.96 -6.15 -31.88
C MET A 728 21.20 -6.87 -30.76
N PRO A 729 20.09 -6.33 -30.22
CA PRO A 729 19.34 -6.99 -29.17
C PRO A 729 18.74 -8.30 -29.69
N GLY A 730 19.40 -9.41 -29.38
CA GLY A 730 18.96 -10.76 -29.66
C GLY A 730 17.80 -11.15 -28.76
N TYR A 731 16.59 -11.08 -29.32
CA TYR A 731 15.48 -11.97 -29.00
C TYR A 731 16.00 -13.41 -28.86
N TYR A 732 15.77 -14.04 -27.71
CA TYR A 732 15.75 -15.50 -27.64
C TYR A 732 14.32 -15.96 -27.93
N GLU A 733 14.18 -16.64 -29.06
CA GLU A 733 13.01 -17.43 -29.44
C GLU A 733 13.16 -18.83 -28.81
N GLY A 734 12.10 -19.30 -28.17
CA GLY A 734 12.00 -20.62 -27.55
C GLY A 734 10.54 -20.91 -27.24
N ASP A 735 9.79 -21.31 -28.26
CA ASP A 735 8.42 -21.83 -28.17
C ASP A 735 8.41 -23.18 -27.43
N ASP A 736 7.49 -23.37 -26.47
CA ASP A 736 6.27 -24.18 -26.69
C ASP A 736 5.36 -24.31 -25.43
N TYR A 737 4.06 -24.01 -25.64
CA TYR A 737 2.83 -24.29 -24.88
C TYR A 737 2.64 -23.81 -23.42
N GLU A 738 1.84 -22.75 -23.22
CA GLU A 738 0.50 -22.88 -22.59
C GLU A 738 -0.40 -21.66 -22.87
N ASP A 739 -1.64 -21.95 -23.23
CA ASP A 739 -2.70 -21.06 -23.68
C ASP A 739 -3.39 -20.38 -22.47
N SER A 740 -3.50 -19.03 -22.43
CA SER A 740 -4.67 -18.34 -21.84
C SER A 740 -4.68 -16.83 -22.08
N ILE A 741 -5.59 -16.41 -22.96
CA ILE A 741 -6.61 -15.35 -22.77
C ILE A 741 -6.20 -14.16 -21.89
N TYR A 742 -5.88 -13.01 -22.52
CA TYR A 742 -6.78 -11.85 -22.56
C TYR A 742 -6.47 -11.01 -23.81
N ASP A 743 -7.48 -10.93 -24.67
CA ASP A 743 -7.61 -10.05 -25.83
C ASP A 743 -8.05 -8.66 -25.35
N ASP A 744 -7.36 -7.61 -25.77
CA ASP A 744 -8.01 -6.32 -25.99
C ASP A 744 -7.27 -5.54 -27.08
N THR A 745 -7.79 -5.71 -28.30
CA THR A 745 -7.58 -4.89 -29.48
C THR A 745 -7.65 -3.37 -29.23
N MET A 746 -6.80 -2.59 -29.92
CA MET A 746 -7.25 -1.43 -30.70
C MET A 746 -6.19 -0.99 -31.73
N PRO A 747 -6.62 -0.51 -32.92
CA PRO A 747 -5.78 -0.47 -34.12
C PRO A 747 -5.34 0.93 -34.54
N GLY A 748 -4.23 0.98 -35.30
CA GLY A 748 -4.05 1.90 -36.42
C GLY A 748 -3.51 3.29 -36.09
N GLY A 749 -2.22 3.49 -36.37
CA GLY A 749 -1.63 4.82 -36.56
C GLY A 749 -0.25 4.73 -37.19
N ASP A 750 -0.15 5.00 -38.49
CA ASP A 750 1.07 5.41 -39.21
C ASP A 750 0.64 6.14 -40.50
N PRO A 751 1.41 7.03 -41.15
CA PRO A 751 2.73 7.59 -40.80
C PRO A 751 2.80 9.13 -40.78
N GLY A 752 3.73 9.68 -40.00
CA GLY A 752 4.05 11.10 -39.98
C GLY A 752 5.54 11.36 -39.76
N LEU A 753 6.25 11.57 -40.88
CA LEU A 753 7.67 11.94 -40.98
C LEU A 753 8.05 13.19 -40.16
N ALA A 754 9.00 13.02 -39.24
CA ALA A 754 10.07 13.93 -38.83
C ALA A 754 10.99 13.10 -37.90
N GLY A 755 12.27 12.91 -38.10
CA GLY A 755 13.28 13.79 -38.65
C GLY A 755 14.34 14.05 -37.60
N ASP A 756 14.85 13.02 -36.92
CA ASP A 756 15.95 13.12 -35.95
C ASP A 756 17.10 12.21 -36.39
N ILE A 757 18.25 12.83 -36.60
CA ILE A 757 19.51 12.17 -36.96
C ILE A 757 20.10 11.63 -35.66
N ASP A 758 20.35 10.31 -35.63
CA ASP A 758 20.83 9.56 -34.47
C ASP A 758 22.08 10.18 -33.82
N GLU A 759 21.90 10.67 -32.61
CA GLU A 759 22.94 11.20 -31.72
C GLU A 759 23.99 10.13 -31.34
N GLY A 760 23.66 8.84 -31.48
CA GLY A 760 24.55 7.70 -31.20
C GLY A 760 25.65 7.43 -32.25
N ILE A 761 25.46 7.83 -33.51
CA ILE A 761 26.48 7.65 -34.55
C ILE A 761 27.62 8.66 -34.36
N VAL A 762 27.31 9.87 -33.91
CA VAL A 762 28.30 10.92 -33.66
C VAL A 762 29.15 10.58 -32.44
N GLU A 763 28.54 10.09 -31.36
CA GLU A 763 29.25 9.68 -30.15
C GLU A 763 30.20 8.49 -30.42
N SER A 764 29.76 7.50 -31.20
CA SER A 764 30.59 6.36 -31.61
C SER A 764 31.81 6.77 -32.44
N LEU A 765 31.63 7.74 -33.37
CA LEU A 765 32.74 8.28 -34.16
C LEU A 765 33.74 9.07 -33.31
N VAL A 766 33.28 9.81 -32.30
CA VAL A 766 34.15 10.55 -31.37
C VAL A 766 35.01 9.59 -30.55
N ILE A 767 34.44 8.48 -30.06
CA ILE A 767 35.18 7.46 -29.31
C ILE A 767 36.27 6.81 -30.18
N VAL A 768 35.97 6.47 -31.43
CA VAL A 768 36.95 5.89 -32.36
C VAL A 768 38.08 6.88 -32.67
N VAL A 769 37.77 8.16 -32.89
CA VAL A 769 38.78 9.20 -33.13
C VAL A 769 39.67 9.42 -31.89
N LEU A 770 39.09 9.42 -30.69
CA LEU A 770 39.84 9.54 -29.44
C LEU A 770 40.72 8.30 -29.18
N ALA A 771 40.23 7.09 -29.47
CA ALA A 771 41.01 5.87 -29.35
C ALA A 771 42.19 5.86 -30.33
N CYS A 772 41.97 6.24 -31.59
CA CYS A 772 43.04 6.41 -32.59
C CYS A 772 44.04 7.48 -32.19
N ALA A 773 43.60 8.61 -31.62
CA ALA A 773 44.48 9.66 -31.11
C ALA A 773 45.31 9.18 -29.91
N LEU A 774 44.73 8.37 -29.02
CA LEU A 774 45.40 7.82 -27.84
C LEU A 774 46.42 6.75 -28.23
N VAL A 775 46.10 5.87 -29.19
CA VAL A 775 47.06 4.94 -29.80
C VAL A 775 48.17 5.70 -30.53
N GLY A 776 47.83 6.75 -31.29
CA GLY A 776 48.79 7.63 -31.94
C GLY A 776 49.73 8.32 -30.94
N LEU A 777 49.22 8.80 -29.81
CA LEU A 777 50.00 9.38 -28.71
C LEU A 777 50.89 8.33 -28.02
N LEU A 778 50.41 7.11 -27.83
CA LEU A 778 51.20 6.02 -27.26
C LEU A 778 52.34 5.60 -28.20
N LEU A 779 52.07 5.47 -29.50
CA LEU A 779 53.10 5.20 -30.52
C LEU A 779 54.10 6.36 -30.63
N TYR A 780 53.63 7.61 -30.59
CA TYR A 780 54.48 8.80 -30.59
C TYR A 780 55.37 8.86 -29.33
N ARG A 781 54.83 8.50 -28.17
CA ARG A 781 55.58 8.40 -26.90
C ARG A 781 56.60 7.27 -26.94
N GLN A 782 56.24 6.11 -27.49
CA GLN A 782 57.14 4.97 -27.68
C GLN A 782 58.29 5.33 -28.64
N GLN A 783 57.99 6.03 -29.74
CA GLN A 783 58.98 6.48 -30.71
C GLN A 783 59.94 7.52 -30.12
N ARG A 784 59.45 8.47 -29.30
CA ARG A 784 60.32 9.39 -28.54
C ARG A 784 61.20 8.67 -27.53
N GLN A 785 60.67 7.67 -26.81
CA GLN A 785 61.47 6.88 -25.86
C GLN A 785 62.57 6.08 -26.56
N GLN A 786 62.30 5.52 -27.74
CA GLN A 786 63.32 4.85 -28.54
C GLN A 786 64.37 5.83 -29.10
N ALA A 787 63.97 7.02 -29.53
CA ALA A 787 64.90 8.06 -29.98
C ALA A 787 65.79 8.58 -28.83
N ALA A 788 65.24 8.74 -27.62
CA ALA A 788 65.99 9.10 -26.43
C ALA A 788 67.01 8.01 -26.03
N ARG A 789 66.63 6.71 -26.10
CA ARG A 789 67.58 5.62 -25.89
C ARG A 789 68.70 5.59 -26.92
N ARG A 790 68.41 5.81 -28.22
CA ARG A 790 69.45 5.90 -29.25
C ARG A 790 70.41 7.08 -29.00
N ALA A 791 69.89 8.22 -28.56
CA ALA A 791 70.73 9.37 -28.20
C ALA A 791 71.59 9.13 -26.94
N GLU A 792 71.10 8.34 -25.98
CA GLU A 792 71.90 7.87 -24.84
C GLU A 792 72.97 6.85 -25.26
N ASP A 793 72.64 5.91 -26.15
CA ASP A 793 73.59 4.93 -26.70
C ASP A 793 74.69 5.61 -27.54
N GLU A 794 74.36 6.64 -28.33
CA GLU A 794 75.33 7.47 -29.07
C GLU A 794 76.22 8.30 -28.12
N ARG A 795 75.66 8.84 -27.02
CA ARG A 795 76.45 9.52 -25.98
C ARG A 795 77.36 8.55 -25.24
N GLN A 796 76.92 7.31 -24.98
CA GLN A 796 77.75 6.27 -24.38
C GLN A 796 78.85 5.79 -25.34
N GLN A 797 78.58 5.66 -26.64
CA GLN A 797 79.60 5.30 -27.63
C GLN A 797 80.63 6.43 -27.86
N GLN A 798 80.22 7.69 -27.86
CA GLN A 798 81.16 8.83 -27.87
C GLN A 798 81.97 8.95 -26.57
N GLY A 799 81.39 8.57 -25.42
CA GLY A 799 82.11 8.48 -24.15
C GLY A 799 83.12 7.32 -24.08
N VAL A 800 82.86 6.20 -24.77
CA VAL A 800 83.76 5.03 -24.83
C VAL A 800 84.92 5.26 -25.82
N LEU A 801 84.71 6.00 -26.91
CA LEU A 801 85.79 6.43 -27.82
C LEU A 801 86.70 7.53 -27.23
N GLY A 802 86.16 8.38 -26.34
CA GLY A 802 86.96 9.35 -25.57
C GLY A 802 87.83 8.72 -24.47
N ASN A 803 87.35 7.65 -23.83
CA ASN A 803 88.08 6.94 -22.77
C ASN A 803 89.16 5.96 -23.28
N GLN A 804 89.07 5.50 -24.54
CA GLN A 804 90.15 4.69 -25.16
C GLN A 804 91.36 5.53 -25.60
N GLN A 805 91.17 6.82 -25.91
CA GLN A 805 92.29 7.75 -26.18
C GLN A 805 92.96 8.28 -24.90
N HIS A 806 92.24 8.37 -23.78
CA HIS A 806 92.84 8.70 -22.47
C HIS A 806 93.57 7.52 -21.82
N GLN A 807 93.16 6.27 -22.07
CA GLN A 807 93.85 5.07 -21.56
C GLN A 807 95.20 4.77 -22.24
N GLN A 808 95.40 5.20 -23.48
CA GLN A 808 96.72 5.09 -24.13
C GLN A 808 97.71 6.19 -23.70
N GLN A 809 97.22 7.31 -23.14
CA GLN A 809 98.07 8.40 -22.66
C GLN A 809 98.41 8.31 -21.15
N GLN A 810 97.65 7.51 -20.38
CA GLN A 810 97.95 7.23 -18.96
C GLN A 810 98.82 5.98 -18.73
N GLN A 811 98.93 5.05 -19.69
CA GLN A 811 99.81 3.89 -19.60
C GLN A 811 101.32 4.21 -19.76
N GLN A 812 101.68 5.47 -20.04
CA GLN A 812 103.07 5.93 -20.11
C GLN A 812 103.56 6.69 -18.86
N ILE A 813 102.72 6.93 -17.84
CA ILE A 813 103.07 7.84 -16.71
C ILE A 813 103.15 7.15 -15.33
N GLN A 814 102.86 5.85 -15.19
CA GLN A 814 102.95 5.19 -13.87
C GLN A 814 103.63 3.82 -13.89
N GLN A 815 104.72 3.73 -14.64
CA GLN A 815 105.76 2.69 -14.53
C GLN A 815 106.88 3.06 -13.53
N GLN A 816 106.63 4.05 -12.66
CA GLN A 816 107.55 4.48 -11.60
C GLN A 816 106.74 4.66 -10.31
N GLN A 817 107.18 3.98 -9.25
CA GLN A 817 106.65 3.99 -7.87
C GLN A 817 105.42 3.09 -7.66
N GLN A 818 105.51 1.77 -7.46
CA GLN A 818 106.41 0.96 -6.62
C GLN A 818 106.07 1.03 -5.11
N ALA A 819 105.80 -0.17 -4.57
CA ALA A 819 105.89 -0.56 -3.15
C ALA A 819 104.86 0.08 -2.18
N GLU A 820 104.20 -0.63 -1.27
CA GLU A 820 104.62 -1.84 -0.56
C GLU A 820 103.44 -2.45 0.24
N ARG A 821 103.56 -3.76 0.54
CA ARG A 821 102.80 -4.62 1.48
C ARG A 821 101.51 -5.27 0.94
N GLY A 822 101.39 -6.59 0.79
CA GLY A 822 102.05 -7.75 1.42
C GLY A 822 101.00 -8.50 2.28
N PHE A 823 100.36 -9.57 1.81
CA PHE A 823 100.79 -10.99 1.73
C PHE A 823 100.76 -11.70 3.10
N PHE A 824 99.58 -12.21 3.48
CA PHE A 824 99.25 -13.46 4.21
C PHE A 824 98.11 -13.33 5.25
N PRO A 825 97.12 -14.26 5.25
CA PRO A 825 95.95 -14.30 6.14
C PRO A 825 96.21 -14.98 7.50
N GLN A 826 95.34 -14.69 8.49
CA GLN A 826 95.46 -15.10 9.91
C GLN A 826 94.48 -16.23 10.30
N LEU A 827 94.85 -16.99 11.34
CA LEU A 827 94.21 -18.21 11.82
C LEU A 827 92.73 -18.02 12.24
N GLY A 828 91.81 -18.80 11.65
CA GLY A 828 90.39 -18.85 12.04
C GLY A 828 89.45 -19.25 10.89
N ASP A 829 89.92 -19.21 9.65
CA ASP A 829 89.16 -19.60 8.47
C ASP A 829 89.02 -21.14 8.33
N PRO A 830 87.82 -21.67 8.07
CA PRO A 830 87.60 -23.08 7.73
C PRO A 830 88.20 -23.51 6.37
N ASP A 831 88.71 -22.58 5.55
CA ASP A 831 89.54 -22.89 4.35
C ASP A 831 91.05 -22.89 4.61
N PHE A 832 91.52 -22.71 5.85
CA PHE A 832 92.87 -23.16 6.26
C PHE A 832 93.08 -24.65 5.92
N GLY A 833 91.99 -25.43 5.90
CA GLY A 833 92.00 -26.83 5.44
C GLY A 833 92.30 -27.03 3.95
N GLN A 834 92.07 -26.04 3.08
CA GLN A 834 92.39 -26.14 1.65
C GLN A 834 93.82 -25.68 1.32
N TRP A 835 94.46 -24.94 2.22
CA TRP A 835 95.91 -24.65 2.13
C TRP A 835 96.77 -25.86 2.49
N ALA A 836 96.22 -26.84 3.20
CA ALA A 836 96.85 -28.12 3.45
C ALA A 836 96.23 -29.22 2.57
N ALA A 837 96.72 -29.29 1.32
CA ALA A 837 96.61 -30.43 0.38
C ALA A 837 95.37 -30.49 -0.54
N GLY A 838 95.47 -29.81 -1.67
CA GLY A 838 95.53 -30.43 -3.01
C GLY A 838 94.44 -31.40 -3.46
N GLY A 839 93.76 -31.03 -4.56
CA GLY A 839 93.40 -31.99 -5.60
C GLY A 839 92.11 -31.70 -6.37
N VAL A 840 92.28 -31.05 -7.54
CA VAL A 840 91.56 -31.27 -8.82
C VAL A 840 90.02 -31.22 -8.78
N GLY A 841 89.31 -30.37 -9.51
CA GLY A 841 89.61 -29.50 -10.63
C GLY A 841 88.27 -29.18 -11.30
N HIS A 842 88.07 -27.92 -11.68
CA HIS A 842 87.16 -27.52 -12.74
C HIS A 842 88.00 -26.86 -13.82
#